data_AF-A0A9Q1UWZ3-F1
#
_entry.id   AF-A0A9Q1UWZ3-F1
#
_cell.length_a   1.000
_cell.length_b   1.000
_cell.length_c   1.000
_cell.angle_alpha   90.00
_cell.angle_beta   90.00
_cell.angle_gamma   90.00
#
_symmetry.space_group_name_H-M   'P 1'
#
loop_
_entity.id
_entity.type
_entity.pdbx_description
1 polymer ?
#
loop_
_entity_poly.entity_id
_entity_poly.type
_entity_poly.pdbx_seq_one_letter_code
_entity_poly.pdbx_strand_id
1 'polypeptide(L)'
;MSNNKTLKVFSSTAVAGMIAAAMMSSQAFAAVDAYSVKVGDEVYKYDRVELEKSFLDSKAGDKAALYEDFTKKLGEAKGFYAFNDTKNGYVDYNSIEAKFLEAKNAGQKFDVNAFTESKDAKIVEVKSVKKAVVNKDGKIEYVTDSKEDEKGELKVTSVEALNLKQVKIEFNKAVTDTDKKDDIEDKTNYTLEDKDNKEITDAVEKVRMSDDKKSAIITLRDADNRDDSKRKYSIVENQEKSILTIDDSVTGKEVKKDIRFDDVQLPTVENIDVVGKDTVKVTFSEPVSPDTEKDDFEIENGDISISSIERVNDNKEVNIVLGTNLKDKQSVKVRVKSTVMDYAGLITNAKEKNVVAKEDTKAPTVIGFKDIEANKVTLVFDKDIKIKGSNSNDVSHEDLDKIYHATDSNIAESATIDGKELKIVFEDNLSPGQSYINIKSGLLESRWEVENDKIRTRVERPEDNTRPELVKVEQDKDSNKKIKIRFSEKVNVGTKGKDESALTTKNYTLKDENGKEWDIDEIKQDGDSEKEFILHLSQDLDEDLEYKLTIKNVEDKYQNAIKEVTKKFKSEDKDSVDPADVKVTVYSVGTNDQKIVVDFDTKMTTDKGRYSINDITKYTLVSEDKIFGEKSAINLSELYNSKIKVVKDGKAVEIAIPGKKITGNKELKDKQYNLKKTDKLSLQIDRVADSKGNITDRNFVIDGANFKILEEGNASIGFDKDLKPQAFTTDEIKFQFDDKVKFNNKDVKVIAATPQKIKEIKEALKKGSKEYVDKIKELKKFEKGMSEAEQQEGIILPIAKCQDNSASGNTQVNIKLDKALADKKYDDSDLDHILTYDGKFAVRNHETGKSTNAKLDVFVVIVPNDGEKTSTDNDYDETLKLGVTKVVDKIAPAIVDNANYAGIDNGKKDVAFYRSEDGKNATIVLTFEEAIDKNSVSNATISLSNSDFKNTVVDSVIVDEKDPTKVVVKLSNMVDNDKKVIKDIKGNAITVNKLSDMAVDEDDIADRNTVKVGSVNLNKKLEKDPYAEKKEDKKVITKEESKKNQDELAKNLGDKVEVKGTNIEIKAGADDTIETVFAAVTPEKLKNALTESDKVTIKKALEKKVDFKNKSLEEVLKDKKMAAIKISAIKDAINGIKLESGNTLVLK
;
A
#
# COMPACT_ATOMS: atom_id res chain seq x y z
N MET A 1 34.57 -61.25 -49.04
CA MET A 1 34.22 -60.51 -50.27
C MET A 1 33.01 -61.17 -50.92
N SER A 2 31.84 -60.56 -50.78
CA SER A 2 30.86 -60.36 -51.84
C SER A 2 29.80 -59.42 -51.26
N ASN A 3 29.79 -58.19 -51.79
CA ASN A 3 28.87 -57.13 -51.46
C ASN A 3 27.46 -57.48 -51.94
N ASN A 4 26.44 -57.24 -51.13
CA ASN A 4 25.25 -56.61 -51.66
C ASN A 4 24.55 -55.73 -50.60
N LYS A 5 24.72 -54.42 -50.78
CA LYS A 5 23.89 -53.38 -50.18
C LYS A 5 22.48 -53.54 -50.73
N THR A 6 21.57 -54.11 -49.96
CA THR A 6 20.14 -53.88 -50.19
C THR A 6 19.75 -52.62 -49.42
N LEU A 7 19.86 -51.48 -50.11
CA LEU A 7 19.25 -50.22 -49.72
C LEU A 7 17.73 -50.48 -49.59
N LYS A 8 17.20 -50.60 -48.38
CA LYS A 8 15.76 -50.47 -48.15
C LYS A 8 15.41 -48.99 -48.22
N VAL A 9 15.33 -48.46 -49.43
CA VAL A 9 14.55 -47.25 -49.70
C VAL A 9 13.12 -47.74 -49.80
N PHE A 10 12.32 -47.54 -48.74
CA PHE A 10 10.88 -47.49 -48.96
C PHE A 10 10.64 -46.35 -49.94
N SER A 11 10.17 -46.67 -51.14
CA SER A 11 9.80 -45.65 -52.13
C SER A 11 8.79 -44.69 -51.48
N SER A 12 8.84 -43.41 -51.84
CA SER A 12 7.85 -42.40 -51.45
C SER A 12 6.39 -42.86 -51.65
N THR A 13 6.17 -43.82 -52.57
CA THR A 13 4.90 -44.50 -52.81
C THR A 13 4.44 -45.42 -51.67
N ALA A 14 5.36 -46.09 -50.97
CA ALA A 14 5.04 -46.95 -49.82
C ALA A 14 4.75 -46.15 -48.55
N VAL A 15 5.41 -45.00 -48.38
CA VAL A 15 5.11 -44.03 -47.31
C VAL A 15 3.73 -43.39 -47.54
N ALA A 16 3.43 -42.98 -48.79
CA ALA A 16 2.09 -42.52 -49.16
C ALA A 16 1.00 -43.60 -48.97
N GLY A 17 1.34 -44.88 -49.17
CA GLY A 17 0.44 -46.01 -48.92
C GLY A 17 0.18 -46.29 -47.43
N MET A 18 1.16 -46.04 -46.55
CA MET A 18 0.96 -46.15 -45.09
C MET A 18 0.19 -44.95 -44.53
N ILE A 19 0.44 -43.75 -45.03
CA ILE A 19 -0.34 -42.54 -44.72
C ILE A 19 -1.81 -42.77 -45.14
N ALA A 20 -2.07 -43.30 -46.34
CA ALA A 20 -3.42 -43.66 -46.79
C ALA A 20 -4.08 -44.80 -45.97
N ALA A 21 -3.30 -45.73 -45.42
CA ALA A 21 -3.82 -46.79 -44.55
C ALA A 21 -4.14 -46.31 -43.12
N ALA A 22 -3.37 -45.35 -42.59
CA ALA A 22 -3.65 -44.68 -41.32
C ALA A 22 -4.84 -43.70 -41.43
N MET A 23 -5.06 -43.11 -42.60
CA MET A 23 -6.18 -42.19 -42.91
C MET A 23 -7.56 -42.88 -43.02
N MET A 24 -7.64 -44.22 -43.01
CA MET A 24 -8.90 -44.97 -43.12
C MET A 24 -9.44 -45.50 -41.78
N SER A 25 -8.87 -45.13 -40.63
CA SER A 25 -9.44 -45.39 -39.30
C SER A 25 -10.15 -44.16 -38.74
N SER A 26 -11.35 -44.38 -38.19
CA SER A 26 -12.30 -43.40 -37.64
C SER A 26 -11.70 -42.31 -36.73
N GLN A 27 -12.27 -41.10 -36.83
CA GLN A 27 -12.05 -39.90 -35.99
C GLN A 27 -12.48 -40.09 -34.51
N ALA A 28 -11.92 -41.06 -33.82
CA ALA A 28 -11.83 -41.05 -32.36
C ALA A 28 -10.45 -40.49 -31.98
N PHE A 29 -10.34 -39.74 -30.88
CA PHE A 29 -9.11 -39.16 -30.33
C PHE A 29 -7.90 -40.10 -30.54
N ALA A 30 -7.10 -39.85 -31.57
CA ALA A 30 -5.91 -40.65 -31.82
C ALA A 30 -4.88 -40.28 -30.76
N ALA A 31 -4.30 -41.27 -30.09
CA ALA A 31 -3.26 -41.05 -29.10
C ALA A 31 -2.02 -40.34 -29.71
N VAL A 32 -1.73 -40.63 -30.98
CA VAL A 32 -0.69 -39.95 -31.76
C VAL A 32 -1.23 -38.67 -32.41
N ASP A 33 -0.66 -37.53 -32.03
CA ASP A 33 -1.07 -36.19 -32.47
C ASP A 33 -0.09 -35.53 -33.47
N ALA A 34 1.16 -35.97 -33.54
CA ALA A 34 2.16 -35.40 -34.44
C ALA A 34 3.23 -36.40 -34.89
N TYR A 35 3.81 -36.12 -36.06
CA TYR A 35 4.96 -36.86 -36.58
C TYR A 35 6.23 -36.02 -36.49
N SER A 36 7.33 -36.67 -36.11
CA SER A 36 8.63 -36.01 -35.99
C SER A 36 9.66 -36.57 -36.96
N VAL A 37 10.46 -35.68 -37.52
CA VAL A 37 11.52 -35.96 -38.48
C VAL A 37 12.82 -35.31 -38.01
N LYS A 38 13.92 -36.05 -38.00
CA LYS A 38 15.21 -35.54 -37.52
C LYS A 38 16.18 -35.32 -38.67
N VAL A 39 16.53 -34.06 -38.95
CA VAL A 39 17.51 -33.68 -39.98
C VAL A 39 18.73 -33.07 -39.28
N GLY A 40 19.84 -33.80 -39.29
CA GLY A 40 21.01 -33.45 -38.48
C GLY A 40 20.69 -33.58 -36.98
N ASP A 41 20.98 -32.53 -36.22
CA ASP A 41 20.63 -32.45 -34.78
C ASP A 41 19.25 -31.86 -34.52
N GLU A 42 18.58 -31.34 -35.55
CA GLU A 42 17.28 -30.69 -35.43
C GLU A 42 16.14 -31.68 -35.61
N VAL A 43 15.15 -31.61 -34.71
CA VAL A 43 13.92 -32.39 -34.79
C VAL A 43 12.80 -31.46 -35.24
N TYR A 44 12.13 -31.82 -36.34
CA TYR A 44 11.00 -31.10 -36.91
C TYR A 44 9.71 -31.83 -36.55
N LYS A 45 8.69 -31.10 -36.10
CA LYS A 45 7.39 -31.63 -35.66
C LYS A 45 6.29 -31.15 -36.60
N TYR A 46 5.43 -32.07 -37.03
CA TYR A 46 4.31 -31.82 -37.93
C TYR A 46 3.03 -32.34 -37.28
N ASP A 47 2.06 -31.45 -37.06
CA ASP A 47 0.75 -31.83 -36.54
C ASP A 47 0.07 -32.82 -37.50
N ARG A 48 -0.46 -33.93 -36.96
CA ARG A 48 -1.03 -35.01 -37.76
C ARG A 48 -2.24 -34.53 -38.55
N VAL A 49 -3.13 -33.76 -37.93
CA VAL A 49 -4.40 -33.33 -38.53
C VAL A 49 -4.12 -32.27 -39.61
N GLU A 50 -3.26 -31.30 -39.32
CA GLU A 50 -2.87 -30.28 -40.30
C GLU A 50 -2.13 -30.90 -41.49
N LEU A 51 -1.25 -31.87 -41.23
CA LEU A 51 -0.52 -32.58 -42.29
C LEU A 51 -1.46 -33.45 -43.14
N GLU A 52 -2.44 -34.11 -42.53
CA GLU A 52 -3.48 -34.87 -43.23
C GLU A 52 -4.30 -33.96 -44.15
N LYS A 53 -4.74 -32.81 -43.65
CA LYS A 53 -5.43 -31.80 -44.45
C LYS A 53 -4.55 -31.34 -45.62
N SER A 54 -3.31 -30.95 -45.35
CA SER A 54 -2.37 -30.48 -46.39
C SER A 54 -2.05 -31.57 -47.43
N PHE A 55 -2.02 -32.85 -47.04
CA PHE A 55 -1.90 -33.96 -47.99
C PHE A 55 -3.12 -34.06 -48.91
N LEU A 56 -4.33 -33.93 -48.36
CA LEU A 56 -5.57 -33.96 -49.15
C LEU A 56 -5.62 -32.78 -50.13
N ASP A 57 -5.21 -31.59 -49.69
CA ASP A 57 -5.07 -30.41 -50.54
C ASP A 57 -4.08 -30.68 -51.70
N SER A 58 -2.94 -31.31 -51.41
CA SER A 58 -1.97 -31.72 -52.44
C SER A 58 -2.57 -32.71 -53.46
N LYS A 59 -3.50 -33.57 -53.04
CA LYS A 59 -4.22 -34.50 -53.92
C LYS A 59 -5.34 -33.84 -54.72
N ALA A 60 -5.94 -32.79 -54.18
CA ALA A 60 -6.91 -31.95 -54.87
C ALA A 60 -6.25 -31.01 -55.91
N GLY A 61 -4.92 -30.83 -55.84
CA GLY A 61 -4.17 -29.93 -56.72
C GLY A 61 -3.99 -28.53 -56.14
N ASP A 62 -4.36 -28.33 -54.87
CA ASP A 62 -4.25 -27.07 -54.13
C ASP A 62 -2.85 -26.88 -53.51
N LYS A 63 -2.57 -25.67 -53.03
CA LYS A 63 -1.29 -25.31 -52.39
C LYS A 63 -1.13 -26.05 -51.07
N ALA A 64 -0.10 -26.89 -50.95
CA ALA A 64 0.10 -27.81 -49.84
C ALA A 64 1.47 -27.64 -49.16
N ALA A 65 1.77 -26.42 -48.70
CA ALA A 65 3.10 -26.05 -48.19
C ALA A 65 3.59 -26.95 -47.04
N LEU A 66 2.69 -27.39 -46.15
CA LEU A 66 3.03 -28.24 -45.00
C LEU A 66 3.39 -29.67 -45.43
N TYR A 67 2.61 -30.26 -46.33
CA TYR A 67 2.90 -31.58 -46.88
C TYR A 67 4.18 -31.59 -47.75
N GLU A 68 4.41 -30.54 -48.54
CA GLU A 68 5.63 -30.38 -49.33
C GLU A 68 6.88 -30.31 -48.44
N ASP A 69 6.85 -29.47 -47.39
CA ASP A 69 7.96 -29.35 -46.44
C ASP A 69 8.20 -30.65 -45.67
N PHE A 70 7.13 -31.26 -45.15
CA PHE A 70 7.20 -32.56 -44.50
C PHE A 70 7.86 -33.62 -45.38
N THR A 71 7.42 -33.75 -46.63
CA THR A 71 7.96 -34.74 -47.57
C THR A 71 9.44 -34.48 -47.87
N LYS A 72 9.83 -33.21 -47.99
CA LYS A 72 11.22 -32.80 -48.17
C LYS A 72 12.07 -33.19 -46.95
N LYS A 73 11.65 -32.82 -45.74
CA LYS A 73 12.37 -33.16 -44.50
C LYS A 73 12.43 -34.66 -44.26
N LEU A 74 11.35 -35.39 -44.54
CA LEU A 74 11.30 -36.85 -44.44
C LEU A 74 12.31 -37.51 -45.38
N GLY A 75 12.47 -36.97 -46.60
CA GLY A 75 13.50 -37.37 -47.54
C GLY A 75 14.93 -37.09 -47.06
N GLU A 76 15.16 -35.89 -46.52
CA GLU A 76 16.45 -35.49 -45.92
C GLU A 76 16.86 -36.39 -44.74
N ALA A 77 15.90 -36.73 -43.87
CA ALA A 77 16.09 -37.57 -42.69
C ALA A 77 16.18 -39.08 -42.96
N LYS A 78 15.80 -39.53 -44.17
CA LYS A 78 15.66 -40.95 -44.55
C LYS A 78 14.63 -41.72 -43.70
N GLY A 79 13.56 -41.04 -43.28
CA GLY A 79 12.46 -41.66 -42.54
C GLY A 79 12.02 -40.86 -41.31
N PHE A 80 11.05 -41.40 -40.60
CA PHE A 80 10.54 -40.83 -39.35
C PHE A 80 11.55 -40.99 -38.22
N TYR A 81 11.56 -40.01 -37.32
CA TYR A 81 12.34 -40.07 -36.09
C TYR A 81 11.52 -40.64 -34.93
N ALA A 82 10.36 -40.05 -34.67
CA ALA A 82 9.48 -40.43 -33.58
C ALA A 82 8.03 -40.02 -33.87
N PHE A 83 7.06 -40.69 -33.24
CA PHE A 83 5.66 -40.27 -33.22
C PHE A 83 5.37 -39.64 -31.85
N ASN A 84 4.70 -38.50 -31.82
CA ASN A 84 4.32 -37.86 -30.56
C ASN A 84 2.99 -38.44 -30.09
N ASP A 85 2.99 -39.02 -28.90
CA ASP A 85 1.83 -39.53 -28.19
C ASP A 85 1.43 -38.54 -27.09
N THR A 86 0.14 -38.25 -26.99
CA THR A 86 -0.39 -37.26 -26.04
C THR A 86 -0.18 -37.63 -24.57
N LYS A 87 0.04 -38.91 -24.24
CA LYS A 87 0.31 -39.39 -22.87
C LYS A 87 1.79 -39.65 -22.63
N ASN A 88 2.45 -40.34 -23.56
CA ASN A 88 3.81 -40.85 -23.38
C ASN A 88 4.90 -39.99 -24.05
N GLY A 89 4.53 -38.97 -24.81
CA GLY A 89 5.45 -38.10 -25.54
C GLY A 89 6.04 -38.78 -26.79
N TYR A 90 7.29 -38.48 -27.13
CA TYR A 90 7.92 -38.98 -28.36
C TYR A 90 8.29 -40.47 -28.28
N VAL A 91 7.64 -41.31 -29.07
CA VAL A 91 7.90 -42.75 -29.21
C VAL A 91 8.82 -43.02 -30.41
N ASP A 92 9.91 -43.77 -30.20
CA ASP A 92 10.92 -44.12 -31.22
C ASP A 92 10.26 -44.80 -32.42
N TYR A 93 10.40 -44.23 -33.61
CA TYR A 93 9.80 -44.81 -34.82
C TYR A 93 10.31 -46.23 -35.09
N ASN A 94 11.58 -46.52 -34.80
CA ASN A 94 12.13 -47.87 -34.98
C ASN A 94 11.42 -48.92 -34.10
N SER A 95 10.92 -48.51 -32.93
CA SER A 95 10.16 -49.41 -32.05
C SER A 95 8.78 -49.70 -32.62
N ILE A 96 8.14 -48.68 -33.20
CA ILE A 96 6.84 -48.80 -33.87
C ILE A 96 6.98 -49.69 -35.12
N GLU A 97 8.00 -49.45 -35.95
CA GLU A 97 8.26 -50.24 -37.16
C GLU A 97 8.53 -51.70 -36.81
N ALA A 98 9.35 -51.98 -35.78
CA ALA A 98 9.63 -53.34 -35.35
C ALA A 98 8.35 -54.07 -34.90
N LYS A 99 7.50 -53.42 -34.11
CA LYS A 99 6.25 -54.03 -33.61
C LYS A 99 5.21 -54.20 -34.72
N PHE A 100 5.13 -53.26 -35.65
CA PHE A 100 4.30 -53.39 -36.85
C PHE A 100 4.73 -54.59 -37.71
N LEU A 101 6.03 -54.77 -37.93
CA LEU A 101 6.56 -55.90 -38.70
C LEU A 101 6.31 -57.23 -38.00
N GLU A 102 6.42 -57.28 -36.66
CA GLU A 102 6.06 -58.45 -35.86
C GLU A 102 4.59 -58.83 -36.05
N ALA A 103 3.67 -57.88 -35.87
CA ALA A 103 2.23 -58.08 -36.06
C ALA A 103 1.91 -58.53 -37.50
N LYS A 104 2.53 -57.89 -38.50
CA LYS A 104 2.34 -58.23 -39.93
C LYS A 104 2.81 -59.64 -40.23
N ASN A 105 3.99 -60.05 -39.75
CA ASN A 105 4.52 -61.40 -39.95
C ASN A 105 3.68 -62.48 -39.24
N ALA A 106 3.01 -62.10 -38.15
CA ALA A 106 2.07 -62.95 -37.42
C ALA A 106 0.64 -62.94 -38.00
N GLY A 107 0.36 -62.16 -39.05
CA GLY A 107 -0.99 -62.01 -39.61
C GLY A 107 -1.97 -61.26 -38.69
N GLN A 108 -1.48 -60.49 -37.72
CA GLN A 108 -2.26 -59.74 -36.74
C GLN A 108 -2.47 -58.28 -37.17
N LYS A 109 -3.57 -57.67 -36.73
CA LYS A 109 -3.82 -56.22 -36.90
C LYS A 109 -2.96 -55.44 -35.92
N PHE A 110 -2.23 -54.43 -36.41
CA PHE A 110 -1.44 -53.51 -35.57
C PHE A 110 -2.21 -52.21 -35.35
N ASP A 111 -2.32 -51.79 -34.09
CA ASP A 111 -2.89 -50.51 -33.70
C ASP A 111 -1.77 -49.62 -33.14
N VAL A 112 -1.46 -48.55 -33.88
CA VAL A 112 -0.36 -47.64 -33.53
C VAL A 112 -0.66 -46.86 -32.25
N ASN A 113 -1.90 -46.41 -32.04
CA ASN A 113 -2.28 -45.62 -30.87
C ASN A 113 -2.23 -46.49 -29.61
N ALA A 114 -2.75 -47.72 -29.68
CA ALA A 114 -2.68 -48.64 -28.54
C ALA A 114 -1.22 -49.02 -28.20
N PHE A 115 -0.34 -49.14 -29.21
CA PHE A 115 1.06 -49.44 -28.98
C PHE A 115 1.80 -48.26 -28.36
N THR A 116 1.63 -47.03 -28.86
CA THR A 116 2.34 -45.84 -28.35
C THR A 116 1.97 -45.50 -26.91
N GLU A 117 0.75 -45.81 -26.48
CA GLU A 117 0.31 -45.70 -25.08
C GLU A 117 0.80 -46.84 -24.17
N SER A 118 1.27 -47.95 -24.75
CA SER A 118 1.67 -49.14 -23.99
C SER A 118 3.02 -48.96 -23.30
N LYS A 119 3.25 -49.75 -22.23
CA LYS A 119 4.55 -49.81 -21.54
C LYS A 119 5.68 -50.40 -22.40
N ASP A 120 5.33 -51.07 -23.50
CA ASP A 120 6.28 -51.66 -24.44
C ASP A 120 6.80 -50.64 -25.47
N ALA A 121 6.21 -49.44 -25.52
CA ALA A 121 6.68 -48.33 -26.35
C ALA A 121 8.02 -47.78 -25.85
N LYS A 122 8.97 -47.62 -26.76
CA LYS A 122 10.27 -47.02 -26.42
C LYS A 122 10.20 -45.50 -26.55
N ILE A 123 10.22 -44.81 -25.42
CA ILE A 123 10.19 -43.35 -25.37
C ILE A 123 11.58 -42.78 -25.69
N VAL A 124 11.62 -41.71 -26.48
CA VAL A 124 12.82 -40.95 -26.81
C VAL A 124 12.72 -39.56 -26.20
N GLU A 125 13.76 -39.15 -25.49
CA GLU A 125 13.82 -37.81 -24.97
C GLU A 125 14.20 -36.82 -26.07
N VAL A 126 13.34 -35.81 -26.29
CA VAL A 126 13.56 -34.73 -27.25
C VAL A 126 13.61 -33.42 -26.49
N LYS A 127 14.75 -32.71 -26.55
CA LYS A 127 14.97 -31.47 -25.79
C LYS A 127 14.25 -30.27 -26.41
N SER A 128 14.26 -30.17 -27.73
CA SER A 128 13.62 -29.11 -28.50
C SER A 128 13.21 -29.62 -29.87
N VAL A 129 12.07 -29.15 -30.37
CA VAL A 129 11.60 -29.39 -31.73
C VAL A 129 11.27 -28.09 -32.43
N LYS A 130 11.36 -28.09 -33.76
CA LYS A 130 10.87 -27.05 -34.65
C LYS A 130 9.50 -27.47 -35.17
N LYS A 131 8.43 -26.96 -34.57
CA LYS A 131 7.06 -27.17 -35.04
C LYS A 131 6.86 -26.40 -36.34
N ALA A 132 6.56 -27.10 -37.42
CA ALA A 132 6.21 -26.50 -38.70
C ALA A 132 4.76 -25.99 -38.63
N VAL A 133 4.57 -24.70 -38.89
CA VAL A 133 3.25 -24.05 -38.98
C VAL A 133 3.13 -23.31 -40.30
N VAL A 134 1.93 -23.26 -40.87
CA VAL A 134 1.66 -22.49 -42.09
C VAL A 134 1.19 -21.10 -41.67
N ASN A 135 1.92 -20.06 -42.08
CA ASN A 135 1.54 -18.69 -41.79
C ASN A 135 0.39 -18.19 -42.71
N LYS A 136 -0.13 -16.99 -42.44
CA LYS A 136 -1.25 -16.40 -43.20
C LYS A 136 -0.96 -16.20 -44.71
N ASP A 137 0.31 -16.17 -45.12
CA ASP A 137 0.74 -16.12 -46.53
C ASP A 137 0.83 -17.51 -47.21
N GLY A 138 0.52 -18.57 -46.46
CA GLY A 138 0.66 -19.95 -46.90
C GLY A 138 2.12 -20.39 -47.04
N LYS A 139 3.04 -19.89 -46.21
CA LYS A 139 4.45 -20.31 -46.14
C LYS A 139 4.73 -21.03 -44.82
N ILE A 140 5.77 -21.87 -44.80
CA ILE A 140 6.19 -22.58 -43.60
C ILE A 140 7.06 -21.69 -42.71
N GLU A 141 6.69 -21.62 -41.44
CA GLU A 141 7.46 -21.04 -40.35
C GLU A 141 7.71 -22.12 -39.28
N TYR A 142 8.87 -22.03 -38.61
CA TYR A 142 9.25 -23.00 -37.58
C TYR A 142 9.24 -22.34 -36.20
N VAL A 143 8.32 -22.77 -35.35
CA VAL A 143 8.23 -22.36 -33.95
C VAL A 143 9.04 -23.35 -33.10
N THR A 144 9.89 -22.85 -32.21
CA THR A 144 10.67 -23.72 -31.31
C THR A 144 9.80 -24.14 -30.13
N ASP A 145 9.64 -25.44 -29.93
CA ASP A 145 8.88 -26.09 -28.86
C ASP A 145 9.92 -26.87 -28.00
N SER A 146 10.22 -26.37 -26.79
CA SER A 146 11.31 -26.86 -25.94
C SER A 146 10.80 -27.42 -24.60
N LYS A 147 11.41 -28.51 -24.11
CA LYS A 147 11.10 -29.07 -22.77
C LYS A 147 11.58 -28.20 -21.61
N GLU A 148 12.45 -27.21 -21.85
CA GLU A 148 12.88 -26.26 -20.82
C GLU A 148 11.79 -25.24 -20.46
N ASP A 149 10.89 -24.93 -21.41
CA ASP A 149 9.79 -23.98 -21.19
C ASP A 149 8.71 -24.49 -20.23
N GLU A 150 8.55 -25.81 -20.07
CA GLU A 150 7.56 -26.42 -19.15
C GLU A 150 7.99 -26.41 -17.68
N LYS A 151 9.28 -26.18 -17.37
CA LYS A 151 9.80 -26.13 -15.97
C LYS A 151 9.89 -24.72 -15.39
N GLY A 152 9.64 -23.67 -16.19
CA GLY A 152 9.69 -22.28 -15.75
C GLY A 152 8.43 -21.79 -15.04
N GLU A 153 8.47 -20.55 -14.54
CA GLU A 153 7.27 -19.80 -14.15
C GLU A 153 6.25 -19.74 -15.30
N LEU A 154 4.96 -19.62 -14.96
CA LEU A 154 3.92 -19.47 -15.97
C LEU A 154 4.12 -18.15 -16.71
N LYS A 155 4.04 -18.17 -18.04
CA LYS A 155 4.25 -17.01 -18.91
C LYS A 155 3.30 -17.06 -20.09
N VAL A 156 2.91 -15.88 -20.55
CA VAL A 156 2.18 -15.70 -21.82
C VAL A 156 3.17 -15.80 -22.97
N THR A 157 2.98 -16.79 -23.84
CA THR A 157 3.81 -17.00 -25.04
C THR A 157 3.31 -16.17 -26.22
N SER A 158 2.00 -16.11 -26.42
CA SER A 158 1.37 -15.36 -27.51
C SER A 158 0.00 -14.82 -27.08
N VAL A 159 -0.42 -13.75 -27.75
CA VAL A 159 -1.78 -13.21 -27.67
C VAL A 159 -2.23 -12.92 -29.10
N GLU A 160 -3.38 -13.46 -29.49
CA GLU A 160 -3.91 -13.36 -30.85
C GLU A 160 -5.39 -12.97 -30.81
N ALA A 161 -5.77 -11.93 -31.57
CA ALA A 161 -7.18 -11.66 -31.84
C ALA A 161 -7.69 -12.71 -32.82
N LEU A 162 -8.71 -13.48 -32.41
CA LEU A 162 -9.36 -14.47 -33.28
C LEU A 162 -10.35 -13.78 -34.23
N ASN A 163 -11.04 -12.76 -33.74
CA ASN A 163 -12.01 -11.91 -34.43
C ASN A 163 -12.25 -10.66 -33.56
N LEU A 164 -13.23 -9.82 -33.91
CA LEU A 164 -13.57 -8.61 -33.14
C LEU A 164 -14.30 -8.86 -31.80
N LYS A 165 -14.56 -10.12 -31.44
CA LYS A 165 -15.26 -10.52 -30.20
C LYS A 165 -14.38 -11.37 -29.27
N GLN A 166 -13.35 -12.05 -29.79
CA GLN A 166 -12.56 -13.01 -29.03
C GLN A 166 -11.05 -12.83 -29.22
N VAL A 167 -10.31 -12.95 -28.10
CA VAL A 167 -8.84 -12.94 -28.06
C VAL A 167 -8.34 -14.22 -27.40
N LYS A 168 -7.38 -14.90 -28.02
CA LYS A 168 -6.70 -16.08 -27.47
C LYS A 168 -5.40 -15.69 -26.80
N ILE A 169 -5.19 -16.21 -25.60
CA ILE A 169 -3.91 -16.15 -24.86
C ILE A 169 -3.33 -17.56 -24.84
N GLU A 170 -2.06 -17.72 -25.19
CA GLU A 170 -1.35 -19.00 -25.03
C GLU A 170 -0.32 -18.91 -23.90
N PHE A 171 -0.18 -20.03 -23.18
CA PHE A 171 0.75 -20.18 -22.08
C PHE A 171 1.88 -21.15 -22.42
N ASN A 172 3.05 -20.95 -21.81
CA ASN A 172 4.21 -21.82 -22.00
C ASN A 172 4.03 -23.24 -21.43
N LYS A 173 3.04 -23.44 -20.56
CA LYS A 173 2.75 -24.73 -19.91
C LYS A 173 1.26 -24.83 -19.57
N ALA A 174 0.81 -26.06 -19.31
CA ALA A 174 -0.56 -26.30 -18.89
C ALA A 174 -0.80 -25.73 -17.48
N VAL A 175 -1.94 -25.08 -17.28
CA VAL A 175 -2.37 -24.53 -15.99
C VAL A 175 -3.16 -25.59 -15.24
N THR A 176 -2.48 -26.31 -14.35
CA THR A 176 -3.09 -27.39 -13.54
C THR A 176 -3.52 -26.93 -12.16
N ASP A 177 -2.99 -25.80 -11.70
CA ASP A 177 -3.27 -25.17 -10.43
C ASP A 177 -4.62 -24.44 -10.49
N THR A 178 -5.52 -24.74 -9.54
CA THR A 178 -6.88 -24.19 -9.50
C THR A 178 -6.90 -22.70 -9.22
N ASP A 179 -6.03 -22.19 -8.34
CA ASP A 179 -5.96 -20.75 -8.04
C ASP A 179 -5.45 -19.95 -9.22
N LYS A 180 -4.50 -20.50 -9.97
CA LYS A 180 -4.02 -19.89 -11.22
C LYS A 180 -5.05 -19.96 -12.32
N LYS A 181 -5.86 -21.02 -12.39
CA LYS A 181 -7.01 -21.06 -13.29
C LYS A 181 -7.98 -19.92 -12.95
N ASP A 182 -8.28 -19.74 -11.67
CA ASP A 182 -9.16 -18.67 -11.20
C ASP A 182 -8.59 -17.28 -11.55
N ASP A 183 -7.28 -17.05 -11.35
CA ASP A 183 -6.62 -15.80 -11.77
C ASP A 183 -6.77 -15.56 -13.28
N ILE A 184 -6.68 -16.61 -14.10
CA ILE A 184 -6.82 -16.50 -15.56
C ILE A 184 -8.27 -16.26 -15.98
N GLU A 185 -9.24 -16.86 -15.30
CA GLU A 185 -10.66 -16.72 -15.64
C GLU A 185 -11.29 -15.44 -15.06
N ASP A 186 -10.61 -14.77 -14.13
CA ASP A 186 -11.02 -13.48 -13.59
C ASP A 186 -10.83 -12.36 -14.61
N LYS A 187 -11.96 -11.83 -15.10
CA LYS A 187 -12.02 -10.74 -16.09
C LYS A 187 -11.31 -9.46 -15.64
N THR A 188 -11.19 -9.21 -14.32
CA THR A 188 -10.58 -7.98 -13.79
C THR A 188 -9.06 -7.93 -13.98
N ASN A 189 -8.44 -9.08 -14.26
CA ASN A 189 -7.01 -9.18 -14.55
C ASN A 189 -6.62 -8.78 -15.99
N TYR A 190 -7.59 -8.24 -16.76
CA TYR A 190 -7.41 -7.91 -18.17
C TYR A 190 -7.92 -6.50 -18.46
N THR A 191 -7.02 -5.61 -18.85
CA THR A 191 -7.33 -4.24 -19.28
C THR A 191 -7.05 -4.11 -20.77
N LEU A 192 -8.01 -3.53 -21.50
CA LEU A 192 -7.87 -3.28 -22.94
C LEU A 192 -7.84 -1.77 -23.20
N GLU A 193 -6.78 -1.30 -23.86
CA GLU A 193 -6.64 0.09 -24.31
C GLU A 193 -6.84 0.18 -25.82
N ASP A 194 -7.48 1.25 -26.28
CA ASP A 194 -7.69 1.54 -27.70
C ASP A 194 -6.41 2.08 -28.38
N LYS A 195 -6.52 2.39 -29.68
CA LYS A 195 -5.41 2.93 -30.51
C LYS A 195 -4.85 4.27 -30.00
N ASP A 196 -5.61 5.01 -29.19
CA ASP A 196 -5.23 6.29 -28.60
C ASP A 196 -4.68 6.11 -27.18
N ASN A 197 -4.39 4.86 -26.77
CA ASN A 197 -3.97 4.44 -25.42
C ASN A 197 -4.97 4.84 -24.34
N LYS A 198 -6.26 4.83 -24.67
CA LYS A 198 -7.33 5.07 -23.72
C LYS A 198 -7.94 3.74 -23.31
N GLU A 199 -8.04 3.50 -22.01
CA GLU A 199 -8.70 2.33 -21.45
C GLU A 199 -10.17 2.24 -21.90
N ILE A 200 -10.55 1.07 -22.38
CA ILE A 200 -11.94 0.70 -22.68
C ILE A 200 -12.53 0.08 -21.41
N THR A 201 -13.31 0.86 -20.68
CA THR A 201 -13.91 0.44 -19.42
C THR A 201 -14.77 -0.82 -19.59
N ASP A 202 -14.57 -1.82 -18.72
CA ASP A 202 -15.36 -3.05 -18.66
C ASP A 202 -15.41 -3.83 -19.99
N ALA A 203 -14.29 -3.81 -20.74
CA ALA A 203 -14.18 -4.42 -22.06
C ALA A 203 -14.39 -5.95 -22.07
N VAL A 204 -14.04 -6.65 -20.99
CA VAL A 204 -14.05 -8.11 -20.93
C VAL A 204 -15.38 -8.61 -20.36
N GLU A 205 -16.08 -9.45 -21.13
CA GLU A 205 -17.30 -10.12 -20.70
C GLU A 205 -16.97 -11.32 -19.80
N LYS A 206 -16.02 -12.15 -20.24
CA LYS A 206 -15.55 -13.35 -19.54
C LYS A 206 -14.23 -13.85 -20.12
N VAL A 207 -13.53 -14.67 -19.34
CA VAL A 207 -12.35 -15.41 -19.79
C VAL A 207 -12.57 -16.89 -19.48
N ARG A 208 -12.24 -17.77 -20.43
CA ARG A 208 -12.41 -19.22 -20.27
C ARG A 208 -11.12 -19.95 -20.62
N MET A 209 -10.65 -20.78 -19.69
CA MET A 209 -9.53 -21.70 -19.96
C MET A 209 -9.94 -22.75 -20.99
N SER A 210 -9.06 -23.08 -21.94
CA SER A 210 -9.27 -24.17 -22.87
C SER A 210 -9.16 -25.54 -22.20
N ASP A 211 -9.76 -26.57 -22.79
CA ASP A 211 -9.75 -27.94 -22.26
C ASP A 211 -8.33 -28.52 -22.13
N ASP A 212 -7.42 -28.13 -23.02
CA ASP A 212 -5.99 -28.52 -22.98
C ASP A 212 -5.19 -27.78 -21.90
N LYS A 213 -5.81 -26.80 -21.22
CA LYS A 213 -5.25 -25.95 -20.16
C LYS A 213 -4.02 -25.14 -20.59
N LYS A 214 -3.74 -25.04 -21.89
CA LYS A 214 -2.58 -24.32 -22.45
C LYS A 214 -2.94 -22.98 -23.06
N SER A 215 -4.24 -22.64 -23.13
CA SER A 215 -4.70 -21.34 -23.61
C SER A 215 -5.94 -20.86 -22.87
N ALA A 216 -6.26 -19.58 -23.00
CA ALA A 216 -7.52 -19.01 -22.54
C ALA A 216 -8.12 -18.13 -23.64
N ILE A 217 -9.46 -18.11 -23.71
CA ILE A 217 -10.22 -17.23 -24.61
C ILE A 217 -10.86 -16.13 -23.79
N ILE A 218 -10.46 -14.89 -24.07
CA ILE A 218 -11.14 -13.68 -23.62
C ILE A 218 -12.29 -13.40 -24.60
N THR A 219 -13.50 -13.32 -24.09
CA THR A 219 -14.67 -12.82 -24.83
C THR A 219 -14.91 -11.37 -24.42
N LEU A 220 -14.90 -10.46 -25.39
CA LEU A 220 -15.14 -9.02 -25.20
C LEU A 220 -16.63 -8.72 -25.10
N ARG A 221 -17.03 -7.61 -24.48
CA ARG A 221 -18.44 -7.16 -24.46
C ARG A 221 -18.90 -6.60 -25.81
N ASP A 222 -20.22 -6.60 -26.00
CA ASP A 222 -20.85 -5.88 -27.11
C ASP A 222 -20.83 -4.38 -26.84
N ALA A 223 -20.85 -3.55 -27.89
CA ALA A 223 -20.90 -2.10 -27.73
C ALA A 223 -22.26 -1.59 -27.21
N ASP A 224 -22.25 -0.72 -26.21
CA ASP A 224 -23.47 -0.15 -25.59
C ASP A 224 -24.22 0.80 -26.52
N ASN A 225 -23.51 1.59 -27.33
CA ASN A 225 -24.08 2.54 -28.28
C ASN A 225 -24.25 1.89 -29.64
N ARG A 226 -25.41 1.27 -29.84
CA ARG A 226 -25.93 0.92 -31.18
C ARG A 226 -26.34 2.20 -31.89
N ASP A 227 -25.37 2.94 -32.41
CA ASP A 227 -25.66 3.96 -33.41
C ASP A 227 -26.07 3.20 -34.68
N ASP A 228 -27.39 3.10 -34.91
CA ASP A 228 -27.99 2.46 -36.09
C ASP A 228 -27.39 2.96 -37.41
N SER A 229 -26.81 4.17 -37.42
CA SER A 229 -26.17 4.74 -38.60
C SER A 229 -24.75 4.22 -38.88
N LYS A 230 -24.09 3.57 -37.90
CA LYS A 230 -22.69 3.11 -38.00
C LYS A 230 -22.47 1.61 -37.85
N ARG A 231 -23.50 0.82 -37.50
CA ARG A 231 -23.42 -0.66 -37.32
C ARG A 231 -22.19 -1.09 -36.51
N LYS A 232 -21.90 -0.41 -35.41
CA LYS A 232 -20.76 -0.73 -34.54
C LYS A 232 -21.21 -1.72 -33.47
N TYR A 233 -20.92 -3.01 -33.67
CA TYR A 233 -21.27 -4.10 -32.74
C TYR A 233 -20.16 -4.41 -31.73
N SER A 234 -18.91 -4.17 -32.12
CA SER A 234 -17.73 -4.40 -31.29
C SER A 234 -17.26 -3.12 -30.61
N ILE A 235 -16.72 -3.28 -29.40
CA ILE A 235 -16.02 -2.24 -28.64
C ILE A 235 -14.64 -1.89 -29.23
N VAL A 236 -14.08 -2.78 -30.06
CA VAL A 236 -12.84 -2.58 -30.80
C VAL A 236 -13.11 -2.34 -32.28
N GLU A 237 -12.11 -1.79 -32.99
CA GLU A 237 -12.22 -1.46 -34.42
C GLU A 237 -11.39 -2.43 -35.25
N ASN A 238 -11.95 -2.84 -36.40
CA ASN A 238 -11.25 -3.73 -37.32
C ASN A 238 -10.04 -3.01 -37.94
N GLN A 239 -8.98 -3.75 -38.17
CA GLN A 239 -7.68 -3.34 -38.71
C GLN A 239 -6.86 -2.39 -37.82
N GLU A 240 -7.36 -2.05 -36.63
CA GLU A 240 -6.72 -1.18 -35.65
C GLU A 240 -5.95 -1.97 -34.58
N LYS A 241 -5.07 -1.24 -33.88
CA LYS A 241 -4.30 -1.79 -32.75
C LYS A 241 -4.96 -1.46 -31.42
N SER A 242 -4.81 -2.39 -30.49
CA SER A 242 -5.15 -2.24 -29.08
C SER A 242 -4.00 -2.77 -28.23
N ILE A 243 -3.94 -2.36 -26.97
CA ILE A 243 -2.99 -2.90 -26.00
C ILE A 243 -3.78 -3.71 -24.98
N LEU A 244 -3.46 -5.01 -24.87
CA LEU A 244 -3.94 -5.83 -23.76
C LEU A 244 -2.88 -5.82 -22.66
N THR A 245 -3.30 -5.39 -21.48
CA THR A 245 -2.54 -5.54 -20.24
C THR A 245 -3.11 -6.71 -19.47
N ILE A 246 -2.25 -7.68 -19.17
CA ILE A 246 -2.55 -8.86 -18.34
C ILE A 246 -1.86 -8.62 -16.99
N ASP A 247 -2.64 -8.66 -15.92
CA ASP A 247 -2.17 -8.36 -14.56
C ASP A 247 -1.11 -9.37 -14.06
N ASP A 248 -0.30 -8.94 -13.09
CA ASP A 248 0.72 -9.78 -12.50
C ASP A 248 0.15 -10.94 -11.67
N SER A 249 -1.13 -10.90 -11.30
CA SER A 249 -1.85 -12.05 -10.73
C SER A 249 -1.78 -13.29 -11.62
N VAL A 250 -1.82 -13.13 -12.95
CA VAL A 250 -1.87 -14.24 -13.91
C VAL A 250 -0.51 -14.92 -14.06
N THR A 251 0.56 -14.16 -14.28
CA THR A 251 1.91 -14.72 -14.58
C THR A 251 2.99 -14.43 -13.53
N GLY A 252 2.65 -13.71 -12.46
CA GLY A 252 3.60 -13.15 -11.49
C GLY A 252 4.24 -11.83 -11.92
N LYS A 253 3.97 -11.37 -13.16
CA LYS A 253 4.43 -10.08 -13.72
C LYS A 253 3.36 -9.50 -14.64
N GLU A 254 3.23 -8.17 -14.66
CA GLU A 254 2.35 -7.49 -15.61
C GLU A 254 2.89 -7.71 -17.03
N VAL A 255 2.03 -8.10 -17.95
CA VAL A 255 2.37 -8.35 -19.36
C VAL A 255 1.53 -7.44 -20.24
N LYS A 256 2.19 -6.53 -20.96
CA LYS A 256 1.56 -5.71 -22.00
C LYS A 256 1.84 -6.27 -23.39
N LYS A 257 0.81 -6.45 -24.20
CA LYS A 257 0.90 -6.95 -25.58
C LYS A 257 0.08 -6.10 -26.53
N ASP A 258 0.73 -5.67 -27.60
CA ASP A 258 0.04 -5.11 -28.76
C ASP A 258 -0.76 -6.21 -29.45
N ILE A 259 -2.06 -5.98 -29.61
CA ILE A 259 -2.96 -6.83 -30.38
C ILE A 259 -3.45 -6.02 -31.57
N ARG A 260 -3.46 -6.64 -32.75
CA ARG A 260 -4.12 -6.08 -33.92
C ARG A 260 -5.37 -6.90 -34.20
N PHE A 261 -6.53 -6.27 -34.15
CA PHE A 261 -7.77 -6.86 -34.64
C PHE A 261 -7.75 -6.72 -36.16
N ASP A 262 -7.60 -7.81 -36.90
CA ASP A 262 -7.54 -7.79 -38.37
C ASP A 262 -8.37 -8.95 -38.91
N ASP A 263 -9.68 -8.77 -38.80
CA ASP A 263 -10.66 -9.74 -39.20
C ASP A 263 -11.07 -9.49 -40.66
N VAL A 264 -10.64 -10.40 -41.52
CA VAL A 264 -10.87 -10.35 -42.97
C VAL A 264 -11.51 -11.64 -43.49
N GLN A 265 -11.80 -12.58 -42.59
CA GLN A 265 -12.39 -13.86 -42.96
C GLN A 265 -13.91 -13.74 -42.94
N LEU A 266 -14.57 -14.21 -43.98
CA LEU A 266 -16.03 -14.22 -43.98
C LEU A 266 -16.53 -15.30 -43.01
N PRO A 267 -17.59 -15.03 -42.22
CA PRO A 267 -18.22 -16.07 -41.44
C PRO A 267 -18.77 -17.16 -42.37
N THR A 268 -18.56 -18.41 -42.01
CA THR A 268 -19.04 -19.56 -42.78
C THR A 268 -19.95 -20.44 -41.94
N VAL A 269 -21.00 -20.96 -42.56
CA VAL A 269 -21.86 -21.96 -41.91
C VAL A 269 -21.13 -23.31 -41.93
N GLU A 270 -20.63 -23.75 -40.79
CA GLU A 270 -19.95 -25.04 -40.63
C GLU A 270 -20.95 -26.18 -40.68
N ASN A 271 -22.07 -26.03 -39.95
CA ASN A 271 -23.06 -27.09 -39.82
C ASN A 271 -24.50 -26.55 -39.73
N ILE A 272 -25.45 -27.36 -40.18
CA ILE A 272 -26.89 -27.15 -39.98
C ILE A 272 -27.48 -28.51 -39.64
N ASP A 273 -28.13 -28.63 -38.48
CA ASP A 273 -28.71 -29.88 -37.98
C ASP A 273 -30.07 -29.64 -37.30
N VAL A 274 -30.95 -30.64 -37.34
CA VAL A 274 -32.19 -30.64 -36.55
C VAL A 274 -31.87 -31.15 -35.15
N VAL A 275 -31.99 -30.28 -34.15
CA VAL A 275 -31.67 -30.60 -32.74
C VAL A 275 -32.91 -30.78 -31.88
N GLY A 276 -34.09 -30.40 -32.38
CA GLY A 276 -35.37 -30.53 -31.68
C GLY A 276 -36.53 -30.75 -32.63
N LYS A 277 -37.71 -31.01 -32.05
CA LYS A 277 -38.95 -31.21 -32.81
C LYS A 277 -39.34 -30.00 -33.66
N ASP A 278 -38.89 -28.81 -33.28
CA ASP A 278 -39.17 -27.53 -33.92
C ASP A 278 -37.91 -26.67 -33.97
N THR A 279 -36.73 -27.24 -33.79
CA THR A 279 -35.49 -26.47 -33.64
C THR A 279 -34.42 -26.96 -34.61
N VAL A 280 -33.94 -26.05 -35.44
CA VAL A 280 -32.79 -26.24 -36.33
C VAL A 280 -31.62 -25.42 -35.81
N LYS A 281 -30.48 -26.06 -35.58
CA LYS A 281 -29.24 -25.40 -35.17
C LYS A 281 -28.37 -25.09 -36.38
N VAL A 282 -27.85 -23.87 -36.44
CA VAL A 282 -26.80 -23.45 -37.37
C VAL A 282 -25.54 -23.15 -36.58
N THR A 283 -24.42 -23.77 -36.97
CA THR A 283 -23.09 -23.51 -36.39
C THR A 283 -22.27 -22.71 -37.38
N PHE A 284 -21.68 -21.62 -36.92
CA PHE A 284 -20.82 -20.74 -37.71
C PHE A 284 -19.34 -20.94 -37.35
N SER A 285 -18.42 -20.54 -38.24
CA SER A 285 -16.98 -20.59 -37.99
C SER A 285 -16.53 -19.66 -36.87
N GLU A 286 -17.28 -18.58 -36.64
CA GLU A 286 -17.03 -17.54 -35.64
C GLU A 286 -18.34 -16.94 -35.11
N PRO A 287 -18.29 -16.17 -34.00
CA PRO A 287 -19.46 -15.50 -33.45
C PRO A 287 -20.16 -14.58 -34.45
N VAL A 288 -21.47 -14.74 -34.62
CA VAL A 288 -22.30 -13.85 -35.44
C VAL A 288 -22.81 -12.65 -34.65
N SER A 289 -23.10 -11.56 -35.35
CA SER A 289 -23.57 -10.30 -34.79
C SER A 289 -24.89 -10.45 -34.01
N PRO A 290 -25.09 -9.66 -32.93
CA PRO A 290 -26.34 -9.59 -32.20
C PRO A 290 -27.53 -9.08 -33.05
N ASP A 291 -27.31 -8.55 -34.25
CA ASP A 291 -28.34 -8.14 -35.21
C ASP A 291 -28.78 -9.27 -36.15
N THR A 292 -28.23 -10.47 -36.03
CA THR A 292 -28.73 -11.62 -36.80
C THR A 292 -30.20 -11.85 -36.47
N GLU A 293 -31.12 -11.86 -37.42
CA GLU A 293 -32.57 -11.92 -37.17
C GLU A 293 -33.24 -13.13 -37.84
N LYS A 294 -34.54 -13.33 -37.57
CA LYS A 294 -35.31 -14.44 -38.19
C LYS A 294 -35.30 -14.35 -39.72
N ASP A 295 -35.32 -13.12 -40.25
CA ASP A 295 -35.33 -12.85 -41.69
C ASP A 295 -34.03 -13.25 -42.39
N ASP A 296 -32.96 -13.51 -41.65
CA ASP A 296 -31.69 -14.03 -42.19
C ASP A 296 -31.74 -15.52 -42.52
N PHE A 297 -32.82 -16.19 -42.13
CA PHE A 297 -33.03 -17.61 -42.35
C PHE A 297 -34.32 -17.86 -43.14
N GLU A 298 -34.35 -18.98 -43.85
CA GLU A 298 -35.53 -19.40 -44.62
C GLU A 298 -35.62 -20.93 -44.57
N ILE A 299 -36.83 -21.43 -44.28
CA ILE A 299 -37.11 -22.85 -44.08
C ILE A 299 -38.17 -23.26 -45.11
N GLU A 300 -37.87 -24.28 -45.92
CA GLU A 300 -38.74 -24.74 -47.03
C GLU A 300 -39.18 -23.60 -47.96
N ASN A 301 -38.24 -22.75 -48.37
CA ASN A 301 -38.51 -21.57 -49.21
C ASN A 301 -39.59 -20.63 -48.63
N GLY A 302 -39.70 -20.57 -47.29
CA GLY A 302 -40.65 -19.72 -46.56
C GLY A 302 -41.97 -20.42 -46.18
N ASP A 303 -42.17 -21.68 -46.54
CA ASP A 303 -43.40 -22.43 -46.21
C ASP A 303 -43.52 -22.72 -44.71
N ILE A 304 -42.39 -22.78 -43.99
CA ILE A 304 -42.37 -22.94 -42.53
C ILE A 304 -41.94 -21.62 -41.90
N SER A 305 -42.81 -21.06 -41.06
CA SER A 305 -42.51 -19.83 -40.31
C SER A 305 -41.47 -20.05 -39.21
N ILE A 306 -40.68 -19.02 -38.91
CA ILE A 306 -39.73 -18.99 -37.80
C ILE A 306 -40.36 -18.23 -36.63
N SER A 307 -40.51 -18.90 -35.49
CA SER A 307 -41.06 -18.34 -34.25
C SER A 307 -40.06 -17.43 -33.55
N SER A 308 -38.82 -17.86 -33.40
CA SER A 308 -37.74 -17.12 -32.74
C SER A 308 -36.38 -17.68 -33.17
N ILE A 309 -35.33 -16.95 -32.81
CA ILE A 309 -33.96 -17.47 -32.85
C ILE A 309 -33.33 -17.27 -31.48
N GLU A 310 -32.45 -18.18 -31.10
CA GLU A 310 -31.68 -18.15 -29.86
C GLU A 310 -30.20 -18.28 -30.21
N ARG A 311 -29.38 -17.33 -29.75
CA ARG A 311 -27.93 -17.42 -29.89
C ARG A 311 -27.37 -18.12 -28.65
N VAL A 312 -26.54 -19.13 -28.87
CA VAL A 312 -25.91 -19.92 -27.80
C VAL A 312 -24.43 -20.06 -28.11
N ASN A 313 -23.65 -20.53 -27.12
CA ASN A 313 -22.22 -20.78 -27.30
C ASN A 313 -21.49 -19.52 -27.83
N ASP A 314 -21.64 -18.40 -27.11
CA ASP A 314 -21.00 -17.11 -27.41
C ASP A 314 -21.29 -16.60 -28.84
N ASN A 315 -22.55 -16.75 -29.28
CA ASN A 315 -23.06 -16.40 -30.61
C ASN A 315 -22.45 -17.19 -31.77
N LYS A 316 -21.72 -18.28 -31.52
CA LYS A 316 -21.21 -19.16 -32.58
C LYS A 316 -22.29 -20.14 -33.10
N GLU A 317 -23.35 -20.35 -32.32
CA GLU A 317 -24.48 -21.20 -32.68
C GLU A 317 -25.80 -20.42 -32.63
N VAL A 318 -26.65 -20.65 -33.62
CA VAL A 318 -28.00 -20.08 -33.69
C VAL A 318 -29.03 -21.21 -33.76
N ASN A 319 -29.85 -21.33 -32.72
CA ASN A 319 -31.01 -22.20 -32.67
C ASN A 319 -32.21 -21.48 -33.28
N ILE A 320 -32.67 -21.93 -34.43
CA ILE A 320 -33.85 -21.43 -35.14
C ILE A 320 -35.07 -22.23 -34.68
N VAL A 321 -35.99 -21.57 -33.97
CA VAL A 321 -37.23 -22.17 -33.48
C VAL A 321 -38.34 -21.94 -34.50
N LEU A 322 -38.95 -23.02 -34.96
CA LEU A 322 -39.97 -23.05 -36.02
C LEU A 322 -41.37 -22.83 -35.45
N GLY A 323 -42.30 -22.39 -36.31
CA GLY A 323 -43.72 -22.27 -35.99
C GLY A 323 -44.49 -23.59 -36.09
N THR A 324 -43.83 -24.66 -36.55
CA THR A 324 -44.44 -25.98 -36.74
C THR A 324 -43.47 -27.09 -36.32
N ASN A 325 -44.01 -28.18 -35.81
CA ASN A 325 -43.21 -29.36 -35.46
C ASN A 325 -42.86 -30.16 -36.72
N LEU A 326 -41.58 -30.55 -36.81
CA LEU A 326 -41.03 -31.48 -37.77
C LEU A 326 -41.39 -32.93 -37.37
N LYS A 327 -41.74 -33.74 -38.37
CA LYS A 327 -42.03 -35.17 -38.20
C LYS A 327 -40.75 -35.99 -38.33
N ASP A 328 -40.72 -37.19 -37.74
CA ASP A 328 -39.59 -38.12 -37.95
C ASP A 328 -39.35 -38.37 -39.45
N LYS A 329 -38.07 -38.35 -39.85
CA LYS A 329 -37.58 -38.48 -41.22
C LYS A 329 -38.05 -37.40 -42.18
N GLN A 330 -38.69 -36.33 -41.71
CA GLN A 330 -39.00 -35.18 -42.54
C GLN A 330 -37.69 -34.51 -42.99
N SER A 331 -37.49 -34.44 -44.31
CA SER A 331 -36.44 -33.60 -44.88
C SER A 331 -36.92 -32.16 -44.89
N VAL A 332 -36.07 -31.25 -44.42
CA VAL A 332 -36.33 -29.82 -44.37
C VAL A 332 -35.18 -29.09 -45.06
N LYS A 333 -35.49 -28.25 -46.05
CA LYS A 333 -34.52 -27.38 -46.70
C LYS A 333 -34.32 -26.13 -45.85
N VAL A 334 -33.10 -25.94 -45.36
CA VAL A 334 -32.71 -24.77 -44.56
C VAL A 334 -31.78 -23.91 -45.38
N ARG A 335 -32.10 -22.62 -45.48
CA ARG A 335 -31.28 -21.62 -46.13
C ARG A 335 -30.84 -20.57 -45.11
N VAL A 336 -29.54 -20.42 -44.95
CA VAL A 336 -28.92 -19.26 -44.32
C VAL A 336 -28.67 -18.24 -45.43
N LYS A 337 -29.25 -17.05 -45.33
CA LYS A 337 -29.14 -15.99 -46.34
C LYS A 337 -27.81 -15.27 -46.22
N SER A 338 -27.44 -14.56 -47.28
CA SER A 338 -26.27 -13.68 -47.32
C SER A 338 -26.57 -12.34 -46.63
N THR A 339 -27.04 -12.40 -45.39
CA THR A 339 -27.40 -11.24 -44.56
C THR A 339 -26.92 -11.39 -43.12
N VAL A 340 -26.63 -12.63 -42.66
CA VAL A 340 -25.94 -12.86 -41.38
C VAL A 340 -24.54 -12.25 -41.44
N MET A 341 -24.23 -11.40 -40.47
CA MET A 341 -22.95 -10.71 -40.32
C MET A 341 -22.20 -11.21 -39.09
N ASP A 342 -20.89 -11.10 -39.10
CA ASP A 342 -20.04 -11.20 -37.90
C ASP A 342 -19.90 -9.84 -37.19
N TYR A 343 -18.98 -9.77 -36.22
CA TYR A 343 -18.65 -8.53 -35.50
C TYR A 343 -17.79 -7.53 -36.31
N ALA A 344 -17.17 -7.98 -37.42
CA ALA A 344 -16.44 -7.14 -38.37
C ALA A 344 -17.36 -6.51 -39.44
N GLY A 345 -18.63 -6.92 -39.49
CA GLY A 345 -19.58 -6.52 -40.52
C GLY A 345 -19.42 -7.29 -41.84
N LEU A 346 -18.66 -8.39 -41.84
CA LEU A 346 -18.51 -9.29 -42.98
C LEU A 346 -19.70 -10.24 -43.04
N ILE A 347 -20.20 -10.47 -44.25
CA ILE A 347 -21.44 -11.20 -44.48
C ILE A 347 -21.13 -12.65 -44.89
N THR A 348 -21.86 -13.61 -44.33
CA THR A 348 -21.75 -15.03 -44.72
C THR A 348 -22.16 -15.24 -46.17
N ASN A 349 -21.55 -16.22 -46.84
CA ASN A 349 -22.12 -16.74 -48.08
C ASN A 349 -23.44 -17.46 -47.80
N ALA A 350 -24.43 -17.26 -48.66
CA ALA A 350 -25.68 -18.00 -48.58
C ALA A 350 -25.40 -19.51 -48.68
N LYS A 351 -25.92 -20.28 -47.73
CA LYS A 351 -25.77 -21.75 -47.71
C LYS A 351 -27.13 -22.40 -47.56
N GLU A 352 -27.38 -23.38 -48.41
CA GLU A 352 -28.57 -24.23 -48.35
C GLU A 352 -28.15 -25.66 -48.00
N LYS A 353 -28.85 -26.28 -47.05
CA LYS A 353 -28.65 -27.69 -46.69
C LYS A 353 -30.01 -28.33 -46.47
N ASN A 354 -30.22 -29.50 -47.05
CA ASN A 354 -31.33 -30.37 -46.65
C ASN A 354 -30.91 -31.12 -45.39
N VAL A 355 -31.66 -30.94 -44.32
CA VAL A 355 -31.47 -31.64 -43.05
C VAL A 355 -32.65 -32.57 -42.81
N VAL A 356 -32.39 -33.75 -42.26
CA VAL A 356 -33.44 -34.73 -41.98
C VAL A 356 -33.68 -34.75 -40.50
N ALA A 357 -34.91 -34.45 -40.09
CA ALA A 357 -35.38 -34.61 -38.74
C ALA A 357 -35.27 -36.08 -38.32
N LYS A 358 -34.61 -36.33 -37.19
CA LYS A 358 -34.50 -37.65 -36.57
C LYS A 358 -35.09 -37.52 -35.19
N GLU A 359 -36.28 -38.09 -35.00
CA GLU A 359 -36.94 -38.04 -33.70
C GLU A 359 -36.05 -38.68 -32.62
N ASP A 360 -35.81 -37.94 -31.55
CA ASP A 360 -35.07 -38.42 -30.39
C ASP A 360 -36.05 -38.70 -29.25
N THR A 361 -36.19 -39.98 -28.91
CA THR A 361 -37.08 -40.46 -27.84
C THR A 361 -36.36 -40.67 -26.51
N LYS A 362 -35.07 -40.31 -26.42
CA LYS A 362 -34.27 -40.49 -25.20
C LYS A 362 -34.21 -39.21 -24.39
N ALA A 363 -34.44 -39.33 -23.08
CA ALA A 363 -34.23 -38.26 -22.12
C ALA A 363 -32.78 -37.72 -22.18
N PRO A 364 -32.56 -36.43 -21.88
CA PRO A 364 -31.22 -35.87 -21.80
C PRO A 364 -30.43 -36.49 -20.63
N THR A 365 -29.15 -36.78 -20.85
CA THR A 365 -28.27 -37.41 -19.86
C THR A 365 -27.00 -36.60 -19.65
N VAL A 366 -26.53 -36.55 -18.41
CA VAL A 366 -25.27 -35.86 -18.07
C VAL A 366 -24.09 -36.76 -18.45
N ILE A 367 -23.22 -36.25 -19.32
CA ILE A 367 -22.02 -36.94 -19.83
C ILE A 367 -20.73 -36.44 -19.17
N GLY A 368 -20.78 -35.31 -18.47
CA GLY A 368 -19.64 -34.74 -17.78
C GLY A 368 -20.03 -33.53 -16.92
N PHE A 369 -19.02 -32.96 -16.27
CA PHE A 369 -19.14 -31.70 -15.55
C PHE A 369 -17.84 -30.91 -15.68
N LYS A 370 -17.93 -29.59 -15.51
CA LYS A 370 -16.80 -28.65 -15.51
C LYS A 370 -17.09 -27.50 -14.54
N ASP A 371 -16.10 -26.62 -14.34
CA ASP A 371 -16.21 -25.40 -13.52
C ASP A 371 -16.75 -25.68 -12.10
N ILE A 372 -16.17 -26.66 -11.42
CA ILE A 372 -16.54 -27.02 -10.05
C ILE A 372 -15.79 -26.16 -9.02
N GLU A 373 -16.54 -25.44 -8.21
CA GLU A 373 -16.05 -24.62 -7.10
C GLU A 373 -16.76 -25.02 -5.80
N ALA A 374 -16.61 -24.23 -4.73
CA ALA A 374 -17.25 -24.50 -3.45
C ALA A 374 -18.78 -24.61 -3.56
N ASN A 375 -19.43 -23.71 -4.29
CA ASN A 375 -20.88 -23.65 -4.40
C ASN A 375 -21.37 -23.66 -5.86
N LYS A 376 -20.50 -23.94 -6.83
CA LYS A 376 -20.82 -23.83 -8.26
C LYS A 376 -20.38 -25.07 -9.02
N VAL A 377 -21.16 -25.44 -10.03
CA VAL A 377 -20.84 -26.52 -10.96
C VAL A 377 -21.57 -26.34 -12.29
N THR A 378 -20.92 -26.72 -13.38
CA THR A 378 -21.54 -26.81 -14.71
C THR A 378 -21.70 -28.29 -15.10
N LEU A 379 -22.93 -28.74 -15.35
CA LEU A 379 -23.21 -30.08 -15.88
C LEU A 379 -23.29 -30.04 -17.41
N VAL A 380 -22.69 -31.02 -18.07
CA VAL A 380 -22.66 -31.13 -19.55
C VAL A 380 -23.53 -32.30 -19.97
N PHE A 381 -24.51 -32.05 -20.85
CA PHE A 381 -25.45 -33.03 -21.37
C PHE A 381 -25.06 -33.56 -22.74
N ASP A 382 -25.55 -34.75 -23.10
CA ASP A 382 -25.34 -35.35 -24.43
C ASP A 382 -26.00 -34.56 -25.57
N LYS A 383 -27.08 -33.84 -25.24
CA LYS A 383 -27.91 -33.07 -26.18
C LYS A 383 -28.34 -31.74 -25.58
N ASP A 384 -28.85 -30.86 -26.45
CA ASP A 384 -29.41 -29.57 -26.06
C ASP A 384 -30.64 -29.78 -25.16
N ILE A 385 -30.69 -29.00 -24.09
CA ILE A 385 -31.75 -29.05 -23.09
C ILE A 385 -32.56 -27.76 -23.10
N LYS A 386 -33.77 -27.81 -22.53
CA LYS A 386 -34.59 -26.64 -22.20
C LYS A 386 -35.35 -26.89 -20.89
N ILE A 387 -35.81 -25.81 -20.27
CA ILE A 387 -36.68 -25.89 -19.09
C ILE A 387 -38.06 -26.31 -19.55
N LYS A 388 -38.64 -27.31 -18.90
CA LYS A 388 -39.97 -27.81 -19.26
C LYS A 388 -41.01 -26.69 -19.13
N GLY A 389 -41.76 -26.46 -20.20
CA GLY A 389 -42.86 -25.49 -20.22
C GLY A 389 -42.43 -24.02 -20.15
N SER A 390 -41.13 -23.71 -20.35
CA SER A 390 -40.60 -22.35 -20.35
C SER A 390 -39.73 -22.11 -21.59
N ASN A 391 -39.76 -20.88 -22.10
CA ASN A 391 -38.85 -20.40 -23.14
C ASN A 391 -37.64 -19.64 -22.55
N SER A 392 -37.55 -19.57 -21.21
CA SER A 392 -36.40 -19.00 -20.51
C SER A 392 -35.25 -20.02 -20.48
N ASN A 393 -34.02 -19.50 -20.49
CA ASN A 393 -32.83 -20.29 -20.17
C ASN A 393 -32.52 -20.28 -18.67
N ASP A 394 -33.07 -19.33 -17.92
CA ASP A 394 -32.94 -19.24 -16.46
C ASP A 394 -34.04 -20.03 -15.76
N VAL A 395 -33.64 -20.89 -14.83
CA VAL A 395 -34.54 -21.65 -13.96
C VAL A 395 -35.26 -20.70 -13.03
N SER A 396 -36.58 -20.78 -13.02
CA SER A 396 -37.42 -19.92 -12.19
C SER A 396 -37.13 -20.16 -10.71
N HIS A 397 -37.28 -19.13 -9.87
CA HIS A 397 -37.03 -19.25 -8.44
C HIS A 397 -37.87 -20.37 -7.78
N GLU A 398 -39.09 -20.61 -8.29
CA GLU A 398 -40.00 -21.67 -7.81
C GLU A 398 -39.53 -23.09 -8.16
N ASP A 399 -38.63 -23.23 -9.14
CA ASP A 399 -38.12 -24.51 -9.62
C ASP A 399 -36.70 -24.82 -9.13
N LEU A 400 -36.02 -23.87 -8.46
CA LEU A 400 -34.64 -24.06 -7.99
C LEU A 400 -34.53 -25.15 -6.91
N ASP A 401 -35.58 -25.37 -6.11
CA ASP A 401 -35.67 -26.47 -5.12
C ASP A 401 -35.65 -27.87 -5.77
N LYS A 402 -35.82 -27.95 -7.10
CA LYS A 402 -35.71 -29.19 -7.87
C LYS A 402 -34.26 -29.54 -8.19
N ILE A 403 -33.31 -28.63 -7.94
CA ILE A 403 -31.88 -28.83 -8.09
C ILE A 403 -31.23 -28.73 -6.70
N TYR A 404 -30.61 -29.81 -6.23
CA TYR A 404 -30.00 -29.84 -4.89
C TYR A 404 -28.80 -30.78 -4.82
N HIS A 405 -27.91 -30.55 -3.85
CA HIS A 405 -26.82 -31.47 -3.51
C HIS A 405 -27.01 -32.05 -2.12
N ALA A 406 -26.39 -33.20 -1.80
CA ALA A 406 -26.47 -33.87 -0.49
C ALA A 406 -27.89 -34.17 0.06
N THR A 407 -28.65 -33.16 0.48
CA THR A 407 -30.04 -33.20 0.95
C THR A 407 -30.92 -32.19 0.20
N ASP A 408 -32.25 -32.36 0.23
CA ASP A 408 -33.21 -31.47 -0.44
C ASP A 408 -33.31 -30.06 0.17
N SER A 409 -32.63 -29.82 1.29
CA SER A 409 -32.44 -28.47 1.84
C SER A 409 -31.24 -27.71 1.25
N ASN A 410 -30.27 -28.38 0.63
CA ASN A 410 -29.12 -27.70 0.01
C ASN A 410 -29.42 -27.40 -1.47
N ILE A 411 -30.33 -26.45 -1.68
CA ILE A 411 -30.90 -26.14 -3.00
C ILE A 411 -30.00 -25.20 -3.82
N ALA A 412 -30.29 -25.13 -5.12
CA ALA A 412 -29.68 -24.14 -6.01
C ALA A 412 -30.16 -22.72 -5.66
N GLU A 413 -29.24 -21.76 -5.67
CA GLU A 413 -29.51 -20.33 -5.63
C GLU A 413 -29.83 -19.78 -7.03
N SER A 414 -29.17 -20.32 -8.06
CA SER A 414 -29.45 -20.01 -9.46
C SER A 414 -29.06 -21.17 -10.38
N ALA A 415 -29.74 -21.26 -11.53
CA ALA A 415 -29.35 -22.18 -12.59
C ALA A 415 -29.73 -21.66 -13.98
N THR A 416 -28.80 -21.77 -14.94
CA THR A 416 -28.97 -21.24 -16.30
C THR A 416 -28.51 -22.26 -17.35
N ILE A 417 -29.28 -22.38 -18.44
CA ILE A 417 -29.01 -23.25 -19.58
C ILE A 417 -28.27 -22.49 -20.69
N ASP A 418 -27.23 -23.11 -21.24
CA ASP A 418 -26.48 -22.64 -22.40
C ASP A 418 -26.27 -23.83 -23.36
N GLY A 419 -27.25 -24.06 -24.25
CA GLY A 419 -27.28 -25.21 -25.16
C GLY A 419 -27.32 -26.55 -24.42
N LYS A 420 -26.16 -27.22 -24.32
CA LYS A 420 -25.98 -28.51 -23.62
C LYS A 420 -25.51 -28.38 -22.17
N GLU A 421 -25.27 -27.16 -21.70
CA GLU A 421 -24.67 -26.90 -20.40
C GLU A 421 -25.71 -26.36 -19.42
N LEU A 422 -25.72 -26.89 -18.21
CA LEU A 422 -26.48 -26.35 -17.08
C LEU A 422 -25.51 -25.83 -16.03
N LYS A 423 -25.42 -24.51 -15.88
CA LYS A 423 -24.61 -23.82 -14.87
C LYS A 423 -25.45 -23.69 -13.61
N ILE A 424 -24.93 -24.14 -12.47
CA ILE A 424 -25.66 -24.17 -11.19
C ILE A 424 -24.81 -23.48 -10.12
N VAL A 425 -25.43 -22.61 -9.34
CA VAL A 425 -24.90 -22.06 -8.09
C VAL A 425 -25.80 -22.50 -6.94
N PHE A 426 -25.21 -22.93 -5.84
CA PHE A 426 -25.89 -23.43 -4.65
C PHE A 426 -25.80 -22.45 -3.49
N GLU A 427 -26.83 -22.43 -2.64
CA GLU A 427 -26.82 -21.66 -1.39
C GLU A 427 -25.78 -22.20 -0.39
N ASP A 428 -25.58 -23.52 -0.39
CA ASP A 428 -24.61 -24.21 0.46
C ASP A 428 -23.46 -24.81 -0.35
N ASN A 429 -22.28 -24.89 0.28
CA ASN A 429 -21.09 -25.45 -0.35
C ASN A 429 -21.20 -26.97 -0.57
N LEU A 430 -20.77 -27.42 -1.74
CA LEU A 430 -20.43 -28.80 -2.07
C LEU A 430 -19.31 -29.29 -1.15
N SER A 431 -19.46 -30.49 -0.60
CA SER A 431 -18.40 -31.11 0.19
C SER A 431 -17.19 -31.41 -0.70
N PRO A 432 -15.96 -31.21 -0.20
CA PRO A 432 -14.76 -31.65 -0.91
C PRO A 432 -14.78 -33.17 -1.09
N GLY A 433 -14.14 -33.64 -2.16
CA GLY A 433 -14.27 -35.02 -2.62
C GLY A 433 -15.57 -35.25 -3.38
N GLN A 434 -16.21 -36.40 -3.14
CA GLN A 434 -17.34 -36.86 -3.94
C GLN A 434 -18.66 -36.30 -3.44
N SER A 435 -19.33 -35.54 -4.29
CA SER A 435 -20.67 -35.00 -4.06
C SER A 435 -21.65 -35.50 -5.13
N TYR A 436 -22.94 -35.49 -4.81
CA TYR A 436 -24.00 -35.85 -5.76
C TYR A 436 -24.88 -34.64 -6.02
N ILE A 437 -25.00 -34.27 -7.28
CA ILE A 437 -25.97 -33.28 -7.75
C ILE A 437 -27.22 -34.03 -8.20
N ASN A 438 -28.37 -33.59 -7.70
CA ASN A 438 -29.67 -34.19 -7.98
C ASN A 438 -30.56 -33.18 -8.71
N ILE A 439 -31.21 -33.63 -9.79
CA ILE A 439 -32.24 -32.87 -10.48
C ILE A 439 -33.52 -33.71 -10.48
N LYS A 440 -34.61 -33.17 -9.92
CA LYS A 440 -35.91 -33.86 -9.90
C LYS A 440 -36.41 -34.07 -11.34
N SER A 441 -37.21 -35.12 -11.54
CA SER A 441 -37.80 -35.44 -12.85
C SER A 441 -38.71 -34.33 -13.35
N GLY A 442 -38.73 -34.10 -14.66
CA GLY A 442 -39.63 -33.15 -15.30
C GLY A 442 -39.29 -31.67 -15.06
N LEU A 443 -38.06 -31.35 -14.64
CA LEU A 443 -37.55 -29.98 -14.63
C LEU A 443 -37.04 -29.57 -16.03
N LEU A 444 -36.30 -30.47 -16.65
CA LEU A 444 -35.64 -30.30 -17.94
C LEU A 444 -36.28 -31.23 -18.97
N GLU A 445 -36.19 -30.86 -20.22
CA GLU A 445 -36.52 -31.73 -21.34
C GLU A 445 -35.52 -31.55 -22.47
N SER A 446 -35.41 -32.54 -23.34
CA SER A 446 -34.71 -32.35 -24.61
C SER A 446 -35.48 -31.37 -25.49
N ARG A 447 -34.83 -30.83 -26.54
CA ARG A 447 -35.54 -30.08 -27.58
C ARG A 447 -36.54 -30.94 -28.39
N TRP A 448 -36.61 -32.25 -28.15
CA TRP A 448 -37.64 -33.17 -28.64
C TRP A 448 -38.77 -33.43 -27.61
N GLU A 449 -38.81 -32.66 -26.52
CA GLU A 449 -39.81 -32.75 -25.44
C GLU A 449 -39.82 -34.10 -24.70
N VAL A 450 -38.65 -34.73 -24.64
CA VAL A 450 -38.45 -35.90 -23.77
C VAL A 450 -37.95 -35.39 -22.43
N GLU A 451 -38.81 -35.48 -21.43
CA GLU A 451 -38.53 -35.05 -20.06
C GLU A 451 -37.34 -35.80 -19.46
N ASN A 452 -36.59 -35.12 -18.59
CA ASN A 452 -35.57 -35.77 -17.80
C ASN A 452 -36.21 -36.70 -16.75
N ASP A 453 -35.68 -37.92 -16.64
CA ASP A 453 -35.83 -38.72 -15.42
C ASP A 453 -35.10 -38.05 -14.25
N LYS A 454 -35.25 -38.57 -13.03
CA LYS A 454 -34.44 -38.12 -11.90
C LYS A 454 -32.94 -38.28 -12.25
N ILE A 455 -32.23 -37.17 -12.36
CA ILE A 455 -30.79 -37.17 -12.61
C ILE A 455 -30.09 -37.16 -11.26
N ARG A 456 -29.10 -38.05 -11.11
CA ARG A 456 -28.17 -38.06 -9.99
C ARG A 456 -26.76 -38.23 -10.53
N THR A 457 -26.02 -37.13 -10.60
CA THR A 457 -24.66 -37.10 -11.15
C THR A 457 -23.65 -37.02 -10.02
N ARG A 458 -22.63 -37.89 -10.06
CA ARG A 458 -21.49 -37.76 -9.16
C ARG A 458 -20.52 -36.73 -9.72
N VAL A 459 -20.20 -35.74 -8.89
CA VAL A 459 -19.17 -34.74 -9.16
C VAL A 459 -18.07 -34.89 -8.12
N GLU A 460 -16.85 -34.52 -8.51
CA GLU A 460 -15.69 -34.60 -7.63
C GLU A 460 -15.09 -33.20 -7.51
N ARG A 461 -15.26 -32.60 -6.33
CA ARG A 461 -14.61 -31.35 -5.98
C ARG A 461 -13.22 -31.69 -5.41
N PRO A 462 -12.13 -31.09 -5.91
CA PRO A 462 -10.81 -31.31 -5.33
C PRO A 462 -10.80 -30.89 -3.85
N GLU A 463 -10.06 -31.62 -3.01
CA GLU A 463 -9.71 -31.15 -1.67
C GLU A 463 -8.69 -30.03 -1.79
N ASP A 464 -8.91 -28.94 -1.07
CA ASP A 464 -7.94 -27.87 -0.93
C ASP A 464 -7.43 -27.82 0.52
N ASN A 465 -6.13 -28.04 0.66
CA ASN A 465 -5.40 -27.97 1.92
C ASN A 465 -4.28 -26.93 1.85
N THR A 466 -4.27 -26.12 0.79
CA THR A 466 -3.35 -24.99 0.62
C THR A 466 -3.79 -23.90 1.58
N ARG A 467 -2.82 -23.17 2.14
CA ARG A 467 -3.14 -22.04 3.03
C ARG A 467 -2.92 -20.77 2.23
N PRO A 468 -3.74 -19.74 2.46
CA PRO A 468 -3.52 -18.46 1.84
C PRO A 468 -2.17 -17.90 2.28
N GLU A 469 -1.42 -17.35 1.34
CA GLU A 469 -0.17 -16.66 1.57
C GLU A 469 -0.35 -15.17 1.24
N LEU A 470 0.30 -14.30 2.00
CA LEU A 470 0.35 -12.88 1.67
C LEU A 470 1.37 -12.66 0.54
N VAL A 471 0.89 -12.40 -0.67
CA VAL A 471 1.74 -12.24 -1.87
C VAL A 471 2.23 -10.81 -2.01
N LYS A 472 1.39 -9.82 -1.71
CA LYS A 472 1.70 -8.40 -1.92
C LYS A 472 1.30 -7.55 -0.72
N VAL A 473 2.13 -6.57 -0.39
CA VAL A 473 1.84 -5.47 0.54
C VAL A 473 2.52 -4.23 -0.01
N GLU A 474 1.75 -3.20 -0.32
CA GLU A 474 2.25 -1.92 -0.80
C GLU A 474 1.36 -0.78 -0.31
N GLN A 475 1.91 0.42 -0.26
CA GLN A 475 1.11 1.63 -0.09
C GLN A 475 0.21 1.83 -1.32
N ASP A 476 -1.01 2.31 -1.09
CA ASP A 476 -1.91 2.71 -2.16
C ASP A 476 -1.29 3.81 -3.03
N LYS A 477 -1.55 3.76 -4.34
CA LYS A 477 -0.92 4.69 -5.29
C LYS A 477 -1.32 6.14 -5.08
N ASP A 478 -2.51 6.37 -4.55
CA ASP A 478 -3.15 7.69 -4.48
C ASP A 478 -3.39 8.15 -3.03
N SER A 479 -2.81 7.47 -2.02
CA SER A 479 -3.09 7.81 -0.62
C SER A 479 -1.99 7.42 0.37
N ASN A 480 -1.68 8.37 1.27
CA ASN A 480 -0.85 8.14 2.45
C ASN A 480 -1.58 7.35 3.58
N LYS A 481 -2.89 7.08 3.47
CA LYS A 481 -3.70 6.38 4.49
C LYS A 481 -4.17 4.99 4.09
N LYS A 482 -3.67 4.45 2.98
CA LYS A 482 -4.15 3.18 2.46
C LYS A 482 -3.00 2.24 2.13
N ILE A 483 -3.22 0.97 2.42
CA ILE A 483 -2.29 -0.11 2.06
C ILE A 483 -3.07 -1.13 1.25
N LYS A 484 -2.57 -1.46 0.06
CA LYS A 484 -3.10 -2.53 -0.77
C LYS A 484 -2.38 -3.83 -0.44
N ILE A 485 -3.14 -4.89 -0.21
CA ILE A 485 -2.64 -6.24 0.05
C ILE A 485 -3.25 -7.25 -0.91
N ARG A 486 -2.53 -8.33 -1.18
CA ARG A 486 -3.01 -9.45 -2.01
C ARG A 486 -2.64 -10.80 -1.41
N PHE A 487 -3.60 -11.71 -1.36
CA PHE A 487 -3.41 -13.12 -1.01
C PHE A 487 -3.16 -14.01 -2.23
N SER A 488 -2.60 -15.20 -2.04
CA SER A 488 -2.33 -16.17 -3.11
C SER A 488 -3.59 -16.79 -3.72
N GLU A 489 -4.66 -16.81 -2.94
CA GLU A 489 -5.93 -17.49 -3.22
C GLU A 489 -7.10 -16.69 -2.63
N LYS A 490 -8.33 -17.09 -3.00
CA LYS A 490 -9.55 -16.42 -2.54
C LYS A 490 -9.73 -16.64 -1.04
N VAL A 491 -9.90 -15.56 -0.28
CA VAL A 491 -10.12 -15.61 1.18
C VAL A 491 -11.58 -15.40 1.57
N ASN A 492 -11.92 -15.81 2.79
CA ASN A 492 -13.26 -15.66 3.35
C ASN A 492 -13.56 -14.18 3.67
N VAL A 493 -14.47 -13.61 2.87
CA VAL A 493 -15.01 -12.25 3.01
C VAL A 493 -16.39 -12.20 3.67
N GLY A 494 -16.93 -13.36 4.07
CA GLY A 494 -18.22 -13.52 4.73
C GLY A 494 -19.46 -13.21 3.87
N THR A 495 -20.60 -13.79 4.28
CA THR A 495 -21.96 -13.30 3.99
C THR A 495 -22.68 -13.21 5.32
N LYS A 496 -23.60 -12.23 5.47
CA LYS A 496 -24.27 -11.86 6.74
C LYS A 496 -24.43 -13.04 7.71
N GLY A 497 -23.59 -13.07 8.76
CA GLY A 497 -23.67 -14.06 9.84
C GLY A 497 -22.64 -15.21 9.83
N LYS A 498 -21.63 -15.19 8.94
CA LYS A 498 -20.47 -16.11 8.94
C LYS A 498 -19.13 -15.36 9.02
N ASP A 499 -18.04 -16.09 9.27
CA ASP A 499 -16.68 -15.57 9.54
C ASP A 499 -16.15 -14.65 8.42
N GLU A 500 -15.75 -13.43 8.79
CA GLU A 500 -15.20 -12.37 7.94
C GLU A 500 -13.71 -12.18 8.24
N SER A 501 -12.97 -13.29 8.29
CA SER A 501 -11.56 -13.32 8.72
C SER A 501 -10.67 -12.32 7.99
N ALA A 502 -10.85 -12.12 6.68
CA ALA A 502 -10.09 -11.17 5.88
C ALA A 502 -10.42 -9.71 6.20
N LEU A 503 -11.66 -9.40 6.60
CA LEU A 503 -12.13 -8.04 6.91
C LEU A 503 -11.93 -7.67 8.39
N THR A 504 -11.51 -8.62 9.22
CA THR A 504 -11.31 -8.43 10.66
C THR A 504 -10.00 -7.69 10.94
N THR A 505 -10.04 -6.40 11.28
CA THR A 505 -8.85 -5.57 11.55
C THR A 505 -7.89 -6.16 12.59
N LYS A 506 -8.40 -6.89 13.58
CA LYS A 506 -7.59 -7.57 14.63
C LYS A 506 -6.65 -8.67 14.10
N ASN A 507 -6.88 -9.14 12.89
CA ASN A 507 -6.02 -10.10 12.21
C ASN A 507 -4.77 -9.45 11.61
N TYR A 508 -4.68 -8.12 11.67
CA TYR A 508 -3.64 -7.30 11.06
C TYR A 508 -2.94 -6.46 12.13
N THR A 509 -1.63 -6.26 11.97
CA THR A 509 -0.85 -5.39 12.85
C THR A 509 0.19 -4.66 12.03
N LEU A 510 0.14 -3.33 12.02
CA LEU A 510 1.05 -2.47 11.28
C LEU A 510 2.00 -1.76 12.26
N LYS A 511 3.31 -1.87 12.02
CA LYS A 511 4.35 -1.23 12.83
C LYS A 511 5.42 -0.59 11.97
N ASP A 512 6.02 0.50 12.44
CA ASP A 512 7.25 1.02 11.84
C ASP A 512 8.51 0.24 12.28
N GLU A 513 9.68 0.70 11.86
CA GLU A 513 10.97 0.15 12.27
C GLU A 513 11.28 0.32 13.78
N ASN A 514 10.69 1.34 14.42
CA ASN A 514 10.86 1.66 15.84
C ASN A 514 9.91 0.88 16.77
N GLY A 515 8.93 0.18 16.20
CA GLY A 515 7.91 -0.58 16.90
C GLY A 515 6.67 0.24 17.29
N LYS A 516 6.53 1.48 16.78
CA LYS A 516 5.29 2.27 16.90
C LYS A 516 4.21 1.62 16.03
N GLU A 517 3.01 1.46 16.60
CA GLU A 517 1.86 0.84 15.94
C GLU A 517 1.01 1.89 15.20
N TRP A 518 0.44 1.50 14.06
CA TRP A 518 -0.55 2.28 13.30
C TRP A 518 -1.91 1.58 13.38
N ASP A 519 -2.95 2.36 13.64
CA ASP A 519 -4.31 1.85 13.71
C ASP A 519 -4.89 1.64 12.30
N ILE A 520 -5.52 0.47 12.11
CA ILE A 520 -6.28 0.11 10.91
C ILE A 520 -7.76 0.27 11.28
N ASP A 521 -8.41 1.27 10.69
CA ASP A 521 -9.82 1.60 10.94
C ASP A 521 -10.75 0.57 10.28
N GLU A 522 -10.45 0.20 9.04
CA GLU A 522 -11.31 -0.62 8.20
C GLU A 522 -10.49 -1.39 7.16
N ILE A 523 -11.02 -2.54 6.75
CA ILE A 523 -10.48 -3.33 5.63
C ILE A 523 -11.62 -3.55 4.65
N LYS A 524 -11.36 -3.26 3.38
CA LYS A 524 -12.32 -3.46 2.29
C LYS A 524 -11.75 -4.36 1.23
N GLN A 525 -12.62 -5.08 0.53
CA GLN A 525 -12.28 -5.69 -0.75
C GLN A 525 -11.91 -4.58 -1.74
N ASP A 526 -10.92 -4.85 -2.58
CA ASP A 526 -10.66 -4.00 -3.74
C ASP A 526 -11.63 -4.38 -4.87
N GLY A 527 -12.67 -3.56 -5.06
CA GLY A 527 -13.79 -3.90 -5.94
C GLY A 527 -14.53 -5.16 -5.46
N ASP A 528 -14.76 -6.10 -6.38
CA ASP A 528 -15.39 -7.40 -6.09
C ASP A 528 -14.34 -8.50 -5.81
N SER A 529 -13.06 -8.13 -5.64
CA SER A 529 -11.98 -9.10 -5.45
C SER A 529 -12.08 -9.82 -4.10
N GLU A 530 -11.86 -11.13 -4.13
CA GLU A 530 -11.72 -11.96 -2.93
C GLU A 530 -10.25 -12.28 -2.61
N LYS A 531 -9.29 -11.71 -3.36
CA LYS A 531 -7.84 -11.86 -3.14
C LYS A 531 -7.17 -10.55 -2.75
N GLU A 532 -7.73 -9.41 -3.18
CA GLU A 532 -7.15 -8.08 -2.97
C GLU A 532 -7.97 -7.24 -2.00
N PHE A 533 -7.27 -6.57 -1.09
CA PHE A 533 -7.89 -5.79 -0.01
C PHE A 533 -7.16 -4.46 0.21
N ILE A 534 -7.93 -3.45 0.62
CA ILE A 534 -7.45 -2.13 1.00
C ILE A 534 -7.63 -1.96 2.51
N LEU A 535 -6.52 -1.76 3.21
CA LEU A 535 -6.49 -1.39 4.62
C LEU A 535 -6.55 0.13 4.71
N HIS A 536 -7.55 0.66 5.41
CA HIS A 536 -7.71 2.08 5.70
C HIS A 536 -7.12 2.41 7.06
N LEU A 537 -6.19 3.37 7.11
CA LEU A 537 -5.48 3.80 8.30
C LEU A 537 -6.12 5.07 8.88
N SER A 538 -6.02 5.22 10.20
CA SER A 538 -6.52 6.41 10.90
C SER A 538 -5.63 7.65 10.70
N GLN A 539 -4.35 7.42 10.39
CA GLN A 539 -3.32 8.44 10.22
C GLN A 539 -2.46 8.13 8.98
N ASP A 540 -1.82 9.17 8.45
CA ASP A 540 -0.90 9.04 7.32
C ASP A 540 0.30 8.16 7.68
N LEU A 541 0.80 7.46 6.67
CA LEU A 541 2.12 6.85 6.71
C LEU A 541 3.14 7.99 6.64
N ASP A 542 4.02 8.05 7.63
CA ASP A 542 5.17 8.94 7.62
C ASP A 542 6.04 8.65 6.38
N GLU A 543 6.53 9.70 5.71
CA GLU A 543 7.26 9.60 4.45
C GLU A 543 8.58 8.84 4.59
N ASP A 544 8.94 8.08 3.54
CA ASP A 544 10.24 7.41 3.41
C ASP A 544 10.59 6.40 4.54
N LEU A 545 9.61 6.00 5.39
CA LEU A 545 9.77 5.02 6.46
C LEU A 545 9.47 3.58 6.01
N GLU A 546 10.12 2.60 6.67
CA GLU A 546 9.83 1.17 6.50
C GLU A 546 8.76 0.72 7.50
N TYR A 547 7.70 0.10 6.98
CA TYR A 547 6.61 -0.50 7.73
C TYR A 547 6.62 -2.02 7.65
N LYS A 548 6.12 -2.67 8.69
CA LYS A 548 5.93 -4.11 8.84
C LYS A 548 4.45 -4.38 9.06
N LEU A 549 3.81 -5.02 8.09
CA LEU A 549 2.46 -5.56 8.24
C LEU A 549 2.52 -7.03 8.62
N THR A 550 1.94 -7.39 9.76
CA THR A 550 1.77 -8.76 10.23
C THR A 550 0.32 -9.20 10.08
N ILE A 551 0.09 -10.37 9.49
CA ILE A 551 -1.25 -10.94 9.24
C ILE A 551 -1.33 -12.33 9.86
N LYS A 552 -2.45 -12.64 10.52
CA LYS A 552 -2.77 -13.97 11.09
C LYS A 552 -4.27 -14.26 11.01
N ASN A 553 -4.66 -15.54 11.09
CA ASN A 553 -6.06 -16.00 11.17
C ASN A 553 -6.97 -15.58 9.98
N VAL A 554 -6.43 -15.12 8.86
CA VAL A 554 -7.19 -14.98 7.60
C VAL A 554 -7.33 -16.36 6.98
N GLU A 555 -8.55 -16.78 6.68
CA GLU A 555 -8.88 -18.11 6.16
C GLU A 555 -9.29 -18.04 4.68
N ASP A 556 -8.96 -19.07 3.91
CA ASP A 556 -9.46 -19.28 2.55
C ASP A 556 -10.94 -19.73 2.55
N LYS A 557 -11.53 -19.93 1.36
CA LYS A 557 -12.90 -20.48 1.19
C LYS A 557 -13.07 -21.91 1.73
N TYR A 558 -11.97 -22.58 2.08
CA TYR A 558 -11.90 -23.95 2.59
C TYR A 558 -11.56 -24.02 4.09
N GLN A 559 -11.47 -22.88 4.79
CA GLN A 559 -11.13 -22.73 6.21
C GLN A 559 -9.67 -23.09 6.55
N ASN A 560 -8.76 -23.04 5.57
CA ASN A 560 -7.33 -23.10 5.85
C ASN A 560 -6.84 -21.70 6.24
N ALA A 561 -6.37 -21.55 7.49
CA ALA A 561 -5.85 -20.28 7.98
C ALA A 561 -4.41 -20.01 7.51
N ILE A 562 -4.13 -18.76 7.12
CA ILE A 562 -2.80 -18.24 6.84
C ILE A 562 -1.87 -18.53 8.02
N LYS A 563 -0.65 -18.96 7.72
CA LYS A 563 0.42 -18.99 8.71
C LYS A 563 0.85 -17.55 8.99
N GLU A 564 0.97 -17.17 10.27
CA GLU A 564 1.40 -15.82 10.66
C GLU A 564 2.60 -15.36 9.83
N VAL A 565 2.42 -14.25 9.13
CA VAL A 565 3.38 -13.72 8.17
C VAL A 565 3.57 -12.23 8.40
N THR A 566 4.82 -11.78 8.32
CA THR A 566 5.18 -10.37 8.38
C THR A 566 5.86 -9.98 7.08
N LYS A 567 5.29 -8.99 6.37
CA LYS A 567 5.93 -8.38 5.19
C LYS A 567 6.27 -6.92 5.46
N LYS A 568 7.39 -6.51 4.86
CA LYS A 568 7.88 -5.14 4.90
C LYS A 568 7.53 -4.42 3.62
N PHE A 569 7.21 -3.15 3.72
CA PHE A 569 7.09 -2.23 2.61
C PHE A 569 7.59 -0.84 3.03
N LYS A 570 7.97 -0.02 2.07
CA LYS A 570 8.41 1.35 2.32
C LYS A 570 7.29 2.30 1.90
N SER A 571 7.00 3.31 2.71
CA SER A 571 6.10 4.39 2.32
C SER A 571 6.84 5.41 1.45
N GLU A 572 6.07 6.08 0.62
CA GLU A 572 6.44 7.26 -0.16
C GLU A 572 5.40 8.34 0.13
N ASP A 573 5.80 9.60 0.01
CA ASP A 573 4.85 10.70 0.07
C ASP A 573 3.96 10.71 -1.19
N LYS A 574 2.64 10.63 -0.98
CA LYS A 574 1.59 10.70 -2.02
C LYS A 574 0.81 12.01 -2.00
N ASP A 575 1.11 12.92 -1.08
CA ASP A 575 0.39 14.20 -1.01
C ASP A 575 1.01 15.21 -1.97
N SER A 576 0.17 15.88 -2.76
CA SER A 576 0.63 17.05 -3.52
C SER A 576 0.80 18.25 -2.59
N VAL A 577 1.58 19.25 -3.00
CA VAL A 577 1.73 20.50 -2.24
C VAL A 577 0.38 21.10 -1.85
N ASP A 578 0.18 21.32 -0.55
CA ASP A 578 -1.00 22.02 -0.03
C ASP A 578 -0.88 23.53 -0.34
N PRO A 579 -1.88 24.13 -1.02
CA PRO A 579 -1.94 25.58 -1.21
C PRO A 579 -1.77 26.40 0.08
N ALA A 580 -2.19 25.88 1.23
CA ALA A 580 -2.07 26.56 2.52
C ALA A 580 -0.61 26.72 2.99
N ASP A 581 0.28 25.82 2.57
CA ASP A 581 1.70 25.86 2.92
C ASP A 581 2.53 26.74 1.98
N VAL A 582 1.98 27.09 0.81
CA VAL A 582 2.63 27.95 -0.17
C VAL A 582 2.67 29.39 0.32
N LYS A 583 3.89 29.92 0.51
CA LYS A 583 4.12 31.29 0.96
C LYS A 583 4.51 32.19 -0.21
N VAL A 584 3.83 33.33 -0.31
CA VAL A 584 4.14 34.33 -1.35
C VAL A 584 4.69 35.58 -0.68
N THR A 585 5.91 35.98 -1.06
CA THR A 585 6.56 37.20 -0.57
C THR A 585 6.82 38.16 -1.72
N VAL A 586 6.46 39.43 -1.55
CA VAL A 586 6.76 40.50 -2.51
C VAL A 586 7.86 41.38 -1.95
N TYR A 587 9.02 41.37 -2.61
CA TYR A 587 10.20 42.13 -2.22
C TYR A 587 10.30 43.44 -3.00
N SER A 588 10.93 44.44 -2.39
CA SER A 588 11.24 45.76 -2.98
C SER A 588 10.03 46.40 -3.66
N VAL A 589 8.87 46.28 -3.02
CA VAL A 589 7.56 46.61 -3.61
C VAL A 589 7.51 48.06 -4.13
N GLY A 590 7.04 48.24 -5.37
CA GLY A 590 6.92 49.56 -6.00
C GLY A 590 8.25 50.19 -6.45
N THR A 591 9.34 49.44 -6.47
CA THR A 591 10.64 49.86 -7.04
C THR A 591 10.88 49.18 -8.40
N ASN A 592 12.02 49.46 -9.05
CA ASN A 592 12.41 48.74 -10.27
C ASN A 592 12.84 47.29 -10.01
N ASP A 593 13.21 46.97 -8.76
CA ASP A 593 13.74 45.67 -8.33
C ASP A 593 12.68 44.80 -7.65
N GLN A 594 11.41 45.17 -7.83
CA GLN A 594 10.24 44.44 -7.37
C GLN A 594 10.23 42.99 -7.88
N LYS A 595 9.95 42.04 -7.00
CA LYS A 595 9.85 40.62 -7.35
C LYS A 595 8.91 39.86 -6.43
N ILE A 596 8.35 38.77 -6.93
CA ILE A 596 7.53 37.83 -6.19
C ILE A 596 8.35 36.55 -5.97
N VAL A 597 8.44 36.10 -4.73
CA VAL A 597 8.98 34.80 -4.37
C VAL A 597 7.82 33.90 -3.96
N VAL A 598 7.69 32.75 -4.63
CA VAL A 598 6.70 31.72 -4.32
C VAL A 598 7.47 30.54 -3.72
N ASP A 599 7.27 30.29 -2.43
CA ASP A 599 7.93 29.25 -1.66
C ASP A 599 6.93 28.13 -1.38
N PHE A 600 7.20 26.94 -1.92
CA PHE A 600 6.32 25.77 -1.82
C PHE A 600 6.60 24.93 -0.56
N ASP A 601 7.58 25.31 0.28
CA ASP A 601 8.03 24.61 1.50
C ASP A 601 8.69 23.22 1.22
N THR A 602 8.22 22.51 0.20
CA THR A 602 8.75 21.25 -0.33
C THR A 602 9.50 21.41 -1.64
N LYS A 603 10.34 20.43 -1.97
CA LYS A 603 11.17 20.43 -3.17
C LYS A 603 10.32 20.09 -4.38
N MET A 604 10.42 20.92 -5.43
CA MET A 604 9.54 20.85 -6.60
C MET A 604 10.22 20.28 -7.83
N THR A 605 9.40 19.86 -8.80
CA THR A 605 9.87 19.59 -10.17
C THR A 605 10.30 20.91 -10.82
N THR A 606 11.55 20.96 -11.29
CA THR A 606 12.21 22.19 -11.81
C THR A 606 12.75 22.04 -13.23
N ASP A 607 12.42 20.93 -13.89
CA ASP A 607 12.86 20.60 -15.25
C ASP A 607 12.10 21.42 -16.32
N LYS A 608 12.15 21.00 -17.58
CA LYS A 608 11.37 21.60 -18.67
C LYS A 608 10.02 20.89 -18.91
N GLY A 609 9.60 20.06 -17.97
CA GLY A 609 8.36 19.30 -18.03
C GLY A 609 7.13 20.16 -17.81
N ARG A 610 5.96 19.61 -18.16
CA ARG A 610 4.65 20.30 -18.12
C ARG A 610 4.24 20.81 -16.73
N TYR A 611 4.77 20.22 -15.67
CA TYR A 611 4.42 20.51 -14.27
C TYR A 611 5.55 21.20 -13.51
N SER A 612 6.56 21.71 -14.21
CA SER A 612 7.68 22.40 -13.60
C SER A 612 7.27 23.75 -13.01
N ILE A 613 7.76 24.05 -11.80
CA ILE A 613 7.60 25.38 -11.19
C ILE A 613 8.41 26.46 -11.93
N ASN A 614 9.37 26.08 -12.78
CA ASN A 614 10.18 27.02 -13.57
C ASN A 614 9.47 27.53 -14.84
N ASP A 615 8.19 27.18 -15.03
CA ASP A 615 7.38 27.69 -16.14
C ASP A 615 6.60 28.93 -15.70
N ILE A 616 7.04 30.11 -16.14
CA ILE A 616 6.40 31.39 -15.81
C ILE A 616 4.93 31.47 -16.26
N THR A 617 4.51 30.66 -17.24
CA THR A 617 3.12 30.64 -17.71
C THR A 617 2.14 30.07 -16.67
N LYS A 618 2.65 29.41 -15.62
CA LYS A 618 1.86 28.86 -14.52
C LYS A 618 1.32 29.90 -13.56
N TYR A 619 1.90 31.10 -13.55
CA TYR A 619 1.64 32.11 -12.54
C TYR A 619 0.79 33.25 -13.10
N THR A 620 -0.39 33.44 -12.52
CA THR A 620 -1.33 34.51 -12.90
C THR A 620 -1.67 35.35 -11.69
N LEU A 621 -1.38 36.65 -11.75
CA LEU A 621 -1.88 37.59 -10.74
C LEU A 621 -3.31 37.98 -11.07
N VAL A 622 -4.17 37.94 -10.07
CA VAL A 622 -5.58 38.32 -10.15
C VAL A 622 -5.81 39.53 -9.24
N SER A 623 -6.67 40.45 -9.65
CA SER A 623 -7.06 41.63 -8.89
C SER A 623 -8.52 41.98 -9.11
N GLU A 624 -9.28 42.11 -8.03
CA GLU A 624 -10.70 42.52 -8.08
C GLU A 624 -10.86 43.96 -8.59
N ASP A 625 -9.91 44.83 -8.26
CA ASP A 625 -9.92 46.27 -8.57
C ASP A 625 -9.42 46.60 -9.99
N LYS A 626 -9.13 45.57 -10.80
CA LYS A 626 -8.58 45.73 -12.16
C LYS A 626 -7.36 46.65 -12.17
N ILE A 627 -6.34 46.32 -11.40
CA ILE A 627 -5.10 47.12 -11.38
C ILE A 627 -4.21 46.86 -12.60
N PHE A 628 -4.55 45.86 -13.43
CA PHE A 628 -3.83 45.46 -14.65
C PHE A 628 -4.39 46.14 -15.91
N GLY A 629 -4.78 47.41 -15.82
CA GLY A 629 -5.58 48.10 -16.84
C GLY A 629 -7.07 47.80 -16.67
N GLU A 630 -7.84 47.63 -17.74
CA GLU A 630 -9.26 47.22 -17.61
C GLU A 630 -9.45 45.72 -17.26
N LYS A 631 -8.35 44.97 -17.10
CA LYS A 631 -8.33 43.53 -16.84
C LYS A 631 -8.23 43.22 -15.34
N SER A 632 -8.94 42.18 -14.91
CA SER A 632 -8.89 41.63 -13.55
C SER A 632 -7.79 40.59 -13.33
N ALA A 633 -7.05 40.18 -14.36
CA ALA A 633 -5.97 39.22 -14.24
C ALA A 633 -4.89 39.45 -15.30
N ILE A 634 -3.65 39.08 -14.97
CA ILE A 634 -2.52 39.08 -15.89
C ILE A 634 -1.61 37.87 -15.63
N ASN A 635 -1.31 37.12 -16.68
CA ASN A 635 -0.30 36.08 -16.60
C ASN A 635 1.09 36.72 -16.51
N LEU A 636 1.94 36.23 -15.60
CA LEU A 636 3.25 36.85 -15.36
C LEU A 636 4.18 36.76 -16.58
N SER A 637 3.94 35.81 -17.50
CA SER A 637 4.66 35.72 -18.77
C SER A 637 4.33 36.85 -19.75
N GLU A 638 3.19 37.52 -19.60
CA GLU A 638 2.77 38.64 -20.46
C GLU A 638 3.44 39.96 -20.10
N LEU A 639 4.09 40.04 -18.94
CA LEU A 639 4.73 41.25 -18.42
C LEU A 639 6.04 41.56 -19.15
N TYR A 640 6.34 42.86 -19.30
CA TYR A 640 7.57 43.27 -19.98
C TYR A 640 8.82 42.89 -19.17
N ASN A 641 9.70 42.07 -19.77
CA ASN A 641 10.98 41.66 -19.16
C ASN A 641 10.83 40.93 -17.80
N SER A 642 9.71 40.23 -17.59
CA SER A 642 9.59 39.32 -16.46
C SER A 642 10.51 38.11 -16.65
N LYS A 643 11.10 37.65 -15.55
CA LYS A 643 12.03 36.51 -15.54
C LYS A 643 11.74 35.66 -14.32
N ILE A 644 11.68 34.35 -14.52
CA ILE A 644 11.59 33.35 -13.46
C ILE A 644 12.94 32.69 -13.27
N LYS A 645 13.31 32.41 -12.03
CA LYS A 645 14.44 31.54 -11.68
C LYS A 645 14.06 30.68 -10.49
N VAL A 646 14.58 29.46 -10.46
CA VAL A 646 14.45 28.55 -9.31
C VAL A 646 15.41 28.99 -8.21
N VAL A 647 14.93 29.04 -6.98
CA VAL A 647 15.70 29.41 -5.77
C VAL A 647 15.44 28.39 -4.64
N LYS A 648 16.11 28.56 -3.50
CA LYS A 648 15.99 27.67 -2.31
C LYS A 648 16.08 26.17 -2.62
N ASP A 649 17.10 25.77 -3.39
CA ASP A 649 17.33 24.36 -3.79
C ASP A 649 16.11 23.68 -4.45
N GLY A 650 15.33 24.43 -5.22
CA GLY A 650 14.15 23.88 -5.91
C GLY A 650 12.86 23.92 -5.11
N LYS A 651 12.87 24.51 -3.91
CA LYS A 651 11.66 24.72 -3.11
C LYS A 651 10.85 25.96 -3.49
N ALA A 652 11.47 26.89 -4.21
CA ALA A 652 10.85 28.17 -4.51
C ALA A 652 11.21 28.69 -5.90
N VAL A 653 10.41 29.63 -6.40
CA VAL A 653 10.74 30.45 -7.57
C VAL A 653 10.75 31.93 -7.22
N GLU A 654 11.70 32.65 -7.82
CA GLU A 654 11.71 34.10 -7.86
C GLU A 654 11.27 34.58 -9.23
N ILE A 655 10.26 35.45 -9.25
CA ILE A 655 9.70 36.06 -10.46
C ILE A 655 9.94 37.56 -10.39
N ALA A 656 10.89 38.05 -11.18
CA ALA A 656 11.15 39.47 -11.33
C ALA A 656 9.98 40.14 -12.06
N ILE A 657 9.41 41.20 -11.47
CA ILE A 657 8.25 41.90 -12.02
C ILE A 657 8.62 43.36 -12.28
N PRO A 658 8.41 43.87 -13.50
CA PRO A 658 8.73 45.25 -13.83
C PRO A 658 7.90 46.23 -12.99
N GLY A 659 8.55 46.91 -12.04
CA GLY A 659 7.98 48.01 -11.26
C GLY A 659 8.69 49.33 -11.53
N LYS A 660 8.19 50.43 -10.93
CA LYS A 660 8.87 51.73 -10.93
C LYS A 660 8.40 52.60 -9.77
N LYS A 661 9.36 53.22 -9.09
CA LYS A 661 9.09 54.21 -8.05
C LYS A 661 8.41 55.43 -8.67
N ILE A 662 7.13 55.67 -8.33
CA ILE A 662 6.39 56.83 -8.83
C ILE A 662 6.84 58.05 -8.00
N THR A 663 7.80 58.81 -8.53
CA THR A 663 8.18 60.14 -8.00
C THR A 663 7.75 61.21 -9.01
N GLY A 664 6.75 62.04 -8.66
CA GLY A 664 6.18 63.08 -9.52
C GLY A 664 5.17 62.56 -10.58
N ASN A 665 4.87 63.37 -11.61
CA ASN A 665 3.93 63.04 -12.72
C ASN A 665 4.53 62.08 -13.77
N LYS A 666 5.26 61.04 -13.36
CA LYS A 666 5.79 60.03 -14.29
C LYS A 666 4.83 58.85 -14.38
N GLU A 667 4.27 58.62 -15.56
CA GLU A 667 3.45 57.44 -15.85
C GLU A 667 4.30 56.14 -15.87
N LEU A 668 3.67 55.04 -15.47
CA LEU A 668 4.21 53.69 -15.64
C LEU A 668 4.19 53.35 -17.14
N LYS A 669 5.19 52.59 -17.63
CA LYS A 669 5.14 52.12 -19.03
C LYS A 669 4.09 51.01 -19.15
N ASP A 670 3.68 50.71 -20.39
CA ASP A 670 2.80 49.57 -20.66
C ASP A 670 3.35 48.29 -20.02
N LYS A 671 2.46 47.53 -19.36
CA LYS A 671 2.76 46.30 -18.60
C LYS A 671 3.77 46.45 -17.44
N GLN A 672 3.91 47.65 -16.87
CA GLN A 672 4.57 47.86 -15.58
C GLN A 672 3.54 48.16 -14.50
N TYR A 673 3.61 47.45 -13.37
CA TYR A 673 2.63 47.56 -12.29
C TYR A 673 3.30 47.77 -10.93
N ASN A 674 2.70 48.63 -10.12
CA ASN A 674 3.13 48.87 -8.75
C ASN A 674 2.30 47.99 -7.81
N LEU A 675 2.93 47.01 -7.17
CA LEU A 675 2.25 46.05 -6.31
C LEU A 675 2.05 46.55 -4.86
N LYS A 676 2.14 47.86 -4.57
CA LYS A 676 1.96 48.38 -3.20
C LYS A 676 0.57 48.13 -2.56
N LYS A 677 -0.44 47.69 -3.32
CA LYS A 677 -1.79 47.36 -2.86
C LYS A 677 -2.10 45.87 -3.06
N THR A 678 -1.38 45.00 -2.37
CA THR A 678 -1.48 43.54 -2.53
C THR A 678 -2.64 42.89 -1.79
N ASP A 679 -3.26 43.60 -0.86
CA ASP A 679 -4.52 43.22 -0.19
C ASP A 679 -5.68 43.03 -1.18
N LYS A 680 -5.46 43.39 -2.44
CA LYS A 680 -6.39 43.32 -3.56
C LYS A 680 -5.89 42.41 -4.68
N LEU A 681 -4.88 41.60 -4.38
CA LEU A 681 -4.26 40.66 -5.30
C LEU A 681 -4.51 39.23 -4.84
N SER A 682 -4.43 38.28 -5.76
CA SER A 682 -4.21 36.88 -5.44
C SER A 682 -3.31 36.28 -6.52
N LEU A 683 -2.67 35.17 -6.20
CA LEU A 683 -1.81 34.44 -7.14
C LEU A 683 -2.47 33.11 -7.45
N GLN A 684 -2.87 32.94 -8.69
CA GLN A 684 -3.32 31.66 -9.22
C GLN A 684 -2.13 30.91 -9.81
N ILE A 685 -1.98 29.66 -9.41
CA ILE A 685 -0.91 28.75 -9.86
C ILE A 685 -1.57 27.56 -10.56
N ASP A 686 -1.26 27.37 -11.85
CA ASP A 686 -1.69 26.17 -12.60
C ASP A 686 -0.91 24.93 -12.11
N ARG A 687 -1.29 23.72 -12.55
CA ARG A 687 -0.73 22.45 -12.07
C ARG A 687 0.80 22.44 -12.08
N VAL A 688 1.36 22.21 -10.90
CA VAL A 688 2.77 21.98 -10.62
C VAL A 688 2.93 20.63 -9.91
N ALA A 689 4.12 20.05 -10.00
CA ALA A 689 4.45 18.82 -9.31
C ALA A 689 5.58 19.04 -8.30
N ASP A 690 5.49 18.35 -7.17
CA ASP A 690 6.65 18.22 -6.28
C ASP A 690 7.77 17.38 -6.95
N SER A 691 8.86 17.16 -6.24
CA SER A 691 9.99 16.35 -6.73
C SER A 691 9.71 14.84 -6.79
N LYS A 692 8.62 14.37 -6.19
CA LYS A 692 8.15 12.98 -6.20
C LYS A 692 7.13 12.72 -7.32
N GLY A 693 6.62 13.78 -7.94
CA GLY A 693 5.68 13.73 -9.06
C GLY A 693 4.22 13.94 -8.65
N ASN A 694 3.94 14.25 -7.38
CA ASN A 694 2.57 14.51 -6.90
C ASN A 694 2.11 15.87 -7.45
N ILE A 695 0.96 15.87 -8.14
CA ILE A 695 0.48 17.03 -8.93
C ILE A 695 -0.61 17.76 -8.17
N THR A 696 -0.45 19.08 -8.03
CA THR A 696 -1.47 19.93 -7.39
C THR A 696 -2.76 20.02 -8.21
N ASP A 697 -3.82 20.49 -7.56
CA ASP A 697 -5.04 20.89 -8.25
C ASP A 697 -4.79 21.96 -9.31
N ARG A 698 -5.68 21.99 -10.31
CA ARG A 698 -5.59 22.99 -11.38
C ARG A 698 -6.00 24.36 -10.83
N ASN A 699 -5.14 25.35 -11.03
CA ASN A 699 -5.44 26.76 -10.77
C ASN A 699 -5.79 27.03 -9.30
N PHE A 700 -5.05 26.43 -8.36
CA PHE A 700 -5.22 26.77 -6.95
C PHE A 700 -4.77 28.21 -6.70
N VAL A 701 -5.36 28.86 -5.69
CA VAL A 701 -5.25 30.29 -5.47
C VAL A 701 -4.64 30.56 -4.10
N ILE A 702 -3.61 31.40 -4.09
CA ILE A 702 -3.06 31.98 -2.87
C ILE A 702 -3.66 33.37 -2.68
N ASP A 703 -4.41 33.55 -1.60
CA ASP A 703 -5.03 34.83 -1.23
C ASP A 703 -3.94 35.90 -0.96
N GLY A 704 -4.12 37.11 -1.48
CA GLY A 704 -3.22 38.24 -1.23
C GLY A 704 -3.17 38.68 0.22
N ALA A 705 -4.18 38.36 1.03
CA ALA A 705 -4.12 38.51 2.49
C ALA A 705 -2.96 37.71 3.11
N ASN A 706 -2.53 36.63 2.45
CA ASN A 706 -1.41 35.79 2.88
C ASN A 706 -0.07 36.23 2.27
N PHE A 707 -0.04 37.31 1.47
CA PHE A 707 1.22 37.79 0.90
C PHE A 707 2.02 38.57 1.94
N LYS A 708 3.30 38.23 2.10
CA LYS A 708 4.24 39.01 2.90
C LYS A 708 4.83 40.14 2.04
N ILE A 709 4.61 41.39 2.43
CA ILE A 709 5.07 42.55 1.65
C ILE A 709 6.24 43.23 2.33
N LEU A 710 7.32 43.40 1.58
CA LEU A 710 8.57 43.95 2.09
C LEU A 710 8.99 45.15 1.22
N GLU A 711 9.04 46.32 1.84
CA GLU A 711 9.65 47.50 1.23
C GLU A 711 11.18 47.36 1.17
N GLU A 712 11.78 48.04 0.19
CA GLU A 712 13.23 48.09 0.01
C GLU A 712 13.93 48.49 1.33
N GLY A 713 14.86 47.64 1.79
CA GLY A 713 15.66 47.88 3.00
C GLY A 713 14.94 47.62 4.36
N ASN A 714 13.71 47.12 4.34
CA ASN A 714 12.93 46.75 5.54
C ASN A 714 12.77 45.23 5.74
N ALA A 715 13.36 44.43 4.86
CA ALA A 715 13.33 42.97 4.94
C ALA A 715 14.39 42.45 5.93
N SER A 716 14.06 41.37 6.66
CA SER A 716 14.98 40.76 7.63
C SER A 716 14.88 39.25 7.71
N ILE A 717 16.02 38.60 7.91
CA ILE A 717 16.21 37.15 8.06
C ILE A 717 16.23 36.79 9.54
N GLY A 718 15.33 35.90 9.95
CA GLY A 718 15.21 35.39 11.32
C GLY A 718 15.91 34.05 11.52
N PHE A 719 15.75 33.46 12.71
CA PHE A 719 16.10 32.06 12.92
C PHE A 719 15.06 31.15 12.27
N ASP A 720 15.53 30.03 11.74
CA ASP A 720 14.69 28.93 11.28
C ASP A 720 13.81 28.43 12.44
N LYS A 721 12.56 28.05 12.12
CA LYS A 721 11.60 27.60 13.14
C LYS A 721 12.02 26.28 13.78
N ASP A 722 12.65 25.40 13.00
CA ASP A 722 12.95 24.02 13.37
C ASP A 722 14.36 23.89 13.99
N LEU A 723 15.27 24.82 13.66
CA LEU A 723 16.64 24.85 14.20
C LEU A 723 17.03 26.23 14.78
N LYS A 724 16.34 26.62 15.85
CA LYS A 724 16.71 27.75 16.71
C LYS A 724 18.04 27.47 17.45
N PRO A 725 18.67 28.47 18.09
CA PRO A 725 19.86 28.27 18.92
C PRO A 725 19.71 27.12 19.93
N GLN A 726 20.54 26.09 19.77
CA GLN A 726 20.55 24.87 20.56
C GLN A 726 21.98 24.49 20.94
N ALA A 727 22.20 24.05 22.18
CA ALA A 727 23.49 23.52 22.64
C ALA A 727 23.49 21.99 22.52
N PHE A 728 24.38 21.42 21.71
CA PHE A 728 24.45 19.96 21.51
C PHE A 728 25.60 19.30 22.28
N THR A 729 26.58 20.11 22.67
CA THR A 729 27.70 19.74 23.53
C THR A 729 27.90 20.85 24.56
N THR A 730 28.74 20.61 25.54
CA THR A 730 29.07 21.57 26.59
C THR A 730 29.85 22.79 26.10
N ASP A 731 30.29 22.83 24.83
CA ASP A 731 31.06 23.94 24.24
C ASP A 731 30.55 24.43 22.86
N GLU A 732 29.52 23.80 22.27
CA GLU A 732 29.02 24.13 20.93
C GLU A 732 27.53 24.50 20.91
N ILE A 733 27.22 25.60 20.20
CA ILE A 733 25.85 26.07 19.93
C ILE A 733 25.62 26.05 18.42
N LYS A 734 24.51 25.47 17.98
CA LYS A 734 24.12 25.39 16.57
C LYS A 734 22.76 26.03 16.34
N PHE A 735 22.59 26.63 15.16
CA PHE A 735 21.30 27.14 14.67
C PHE A 735 21.31 27.29 13.15
N GLN A 736 20.16 27.63 12.58
CA GLN A 736 19.99 27.97 11.17
C GLN A 736 19.21 29.29 11.04
N PHE A 737 19.55 30.09 10.06
CA PHE A 737 18.73 31.24 9.63
C PHE A 737 17.59 30.76 8.72
N ASP A 738 16.50 31.52 8.58
CA ASP A 738 15.34 31.14 7.74
C ASP A 738 15.55 31.36 6.23
N ASP A 739 16.70 31.92 5.84
CA ASP A 739 17.13 32.04 4.45
C ASP A 739 18.67 31.94 4.31
N LYS A 740 19.14 31.94 3.07
CA LYS A 740 20.56 31.98 2.73
C LYS A 740 21.12 33.39 2.94
N VAL A 741 22.14 33.51 3.79
CA VAL A 741 22.76 34.80 4.09
C VAL A 741 24.23 34.62 4.41
N LYS A 742 25.06 35.46 3.79
CA LYS A 742 26.43 35.69 4.24
C LYS A 742 26.43 36.92 5.15
N PHE A 743 26.97 36.80 6.35
CA PHE A 743 26.90 37.84 7.38
C PHE A 743 28.27 38.07 8.03
N ASN A 744 28.41 39.16 8.79
CA ASN A 744 29.59 39.39 9.60
C ASN A 744 29.49 38.58 10.90
N ASN A 745 30.42 37.64 11.14
CA ASN A 745 30.41 36.80 12.35
C ASN A 745 30.47 37.60 13.66
N LYS A 746 30.91 38.87 13.64
CA LYS A 746 30.88 39.77 14.81
C LYS A 746 29.49 40.28 15.15
N ASP A 747 28.54 40.17 14.23
CA ASP A 747 27.13 40.53 14.44
C ASP A 747 26.40 39.49 15.30
N VAL A 748 27.02 38.33 15.53
CA VAL A 748 26.53 37.25 16.40
C VAL A 748 27.36 37.23 17.68
N LYS A 749 26.68 37.35 18.82
CA LYS A 749 27.28 37.23 20.15
C LYS A 749 26.58 36.14 20.95
N VAL A 750 27.29 35.53 21.89
CA VAL A 750 26.69 34.67 22.91
C VAL A 750 26.78 35.39 24.24
N ILE A 751 25.68 35.44 24.99
CA ILE A 751 25.66 36.04 26.33
C ILE A 751 25.11 35.04 27.35
N ALA A 752 25.59 35.16 28.59
CA ALA A 752 25.00 34.50 29.76
C ALA A 752 24.43 35.59 30.67
N ALA A 753 23.15 35.49 31.03
CA ALA A 753 22.47 36.55 31.78
C ALA A 753 21.29 36.04 32.61
N THR A 754 20.86 36.86 33.57
CA THR A 754 19.66 36.61 34.37
C THR A 754 18.38 36.96 33.60
N PRO A 755 17.21 36.39 33.96
CA PRO A 755 15.93 36.72 33.34
C PRO A 755 15.60 38.22 33.36
N GLN A 756 15.93 38.90 34.46
CA GLN A 756 15.73 40.34 34.61
C GLN A 756 16.57 41.13 33.60
N LYS A 757 17.84 40.76 33.39
CA LYS A 757 18.71 41.44 32.43
C LYS A 757 18.24 41.27 30.99
N ILE A 758 17.74 40.08 30.66
CA ILE A 758 17.17 39.79 29.34
C ILE A 758 15.89 40.60 29.09
N LYS A 759 15.08 40.81 30.13
CA LYS A 759 13.91 41.70 30.03
C LYS A 759 14.32 43.13 29.66
N GLU A 760 15.36 43.69 30.30
CA GLU A 760 15.89 45.01 29.94
C GLU A 760 16.38 45.09 28.49
N ILE A 761 17.10 44.07 28.02
CA ILE A 761 17.60 43.99 26.63
C ILE A 761 16.43 43.96 25.64
N LYS A 762 15.39 43.16 25.92
CA LYS A 762 14.18 43.09 25.08
C LYS A 762 13.40 44.41 25.09
N GLU A 763 13.35 45.13 26.22
CA GLU A 763 12.74 46.45 26.30
C GLU A 763 13.52 47.51 25.51
N ALA A 764 14.86 47.45 25.52
CA ALA A 764 15.70 48.33 24.69
C ALA A 764 15.44 48.10 23.19
N LEU A 765 15.30 46.86 22.75
CA LEU A 765 14.95 46.52 21.35
C LEU A 765 13.61 47.11 20.91
N LYS A 766 12.61 47.13 21.80
CA LYS A 766 11.30 47.74 21.50
C LYS A 766 11.39 49.27 21.32
N LYS A 767 12.38 49.93 21.95
CA LYS A 767 12.59 51.37 21.81
C LYS A 767 13.33 51.74 20.51
N GLY A 768 14.17 50.83 20.00
CA GLY A 768 14.85 50.99 18.71
C GLY A 768 16.19 50.26 18.65
N SER A 769 16.72 50.10 17.42
CA SER A 769 18.01 49.44 17.15
C SER A 769 19.17 50.09 17.89
N LYS A 770 19.22 51.43 17.96
CA LYS A 770 20.26 52.18 18.66
C LYS A 770 20.33 51.87 20.15
N GLU A 771 19.19 51.94 20.85
CA GLU A 771 19.16 51.69 22.30
C GLU A 771 19.48 50.22 22.62
N TYR A 772 19.07 49.30 21.75
CA TYR A 772 19.47 47.90 21.85
C TYR A 772 20.98 47.68 21.67
N VAL A 773 21.59 48.29 20.65
CA VAL A 773 23.04 48.24 20.42
C VAL A 773 23.81 48.78 21.62
N ASP A 774 23.39 49.94 22.15
CA ASP A 774 24.00 50.56 23.31
C ASP A 774 23.87 49.66 24.54
N LYS A 775 22.69 49.06 24.74
CA LYS A 775 22.45 48.14 25.87
C LYS A 775 23.32 46.88 25.82
N ILE A 776 23.57 46.33 24.63
CA ILE A 776 24.47 45.18 24.46
C ILE A 776 25.94 45.60 24.63
N LYS A 777 26.32 46.83 24.28
CA LYS A 777 27.68 47.37 24.48
C LYS A 777 28.03 47.60 25.96
N GLU A 778 27.03 47.80 26.82
CA GLU A 778 27.24 47.89 28.28
C GLU A 778 27.69 46.56 28.90
N LEU A 779 27.43 45.42 28.25
CA LEU A 779 27.81 44.10 28.78
C LEU A 779 29.32 43.90 28.71
N LYS A 780 29.90 43.43 29.82
CA LYS A 780 31.32 43.08 29.88
C LYS A 780 31.57 41.75 29.17
N LYS A 781 32.71 41.61 28.50
CA LYS A 781 33.19 40.29 28.07
C LYS A 781 33.66 39.51 29.28
N PHE A 782 33.42 38.21 29.31
CA PHE A 782 33.94 37.38 30.38
C PHE A 782 35.48 37.42 30.37
N GLU A 783 36.04 37.68 31.55
CA GLU A 783 37.47 37.67 31.80
C GLU A 783 37.76 36.86 33.07
N LYS A 784 38.89 36.16 33.08
CA LYS A 784 39.31 35.35 34.22
C LYS A 784 39.56 36.26 35.43
N GLY A 785 38.92 35.96 36.55
CA GLY A 785 39.01 36.76 37.78
C GLY A 785 37.87 37.76 37.97
N MET A 786 36.90 37.81 37.04
CA MET A 786 35.66 38.57 37.21
C MET A 786 34.87 38.04 38.42
N SER A 787 34.35 38.95 39.26
CA SER A 787 33.57 38.58 40.44
C SER A 787 32.25 37.91 40.06
N GLU A 788 31.69 37.12 40.99
CA GLU A 788 30.40 36.44 40.77
C GLU A 788 29.26 37.44 40.51
N ALA A 789 29.28 38.60 41.17
CA ALA A 789 28.30 39.67 40.97
C ALA A 789 28.39 40.29 39.58
N GLU A 790 29.60 40.54 39.08
CA GLU A 790 29.80 41.07 37.71
C GLU A 790 29.36 40.09 36.63
N GLN A 791 29.52 38.78 36.87
CA GLN A 791 29.00 37.75 35.96
C GLN A 791 27.47 37.77 35.90
N GLN A 792 26.81 37.97 37.05
CA GLN A 792 25.35 38.00 37.16
C GLN A 792 24.70 39.27 36.58
N GLU A 793 25.46 40.34 36.34
CA GLU A 793 25.00 41.54 35.61
C GLU A 793 24.80 41.30 34.09
N GLY A 794 25.19 40.12 33.61
CA GLY A 794 25.14 39.72 32.21
C GLY A 794 26.50 39.90 31.52
N ILE A 795 26.98 38.83 30.90
CA ILE A 795 28.31 38.78 30.30
C ILE A 795 28.27 38.27 28.87
N ILE A 796 29.17 38.79 28.03
CA ILE A 796 29.42 38.26 26.70
C ILE A 796 30.41 37.11 26.83
N LEU A 797 30.00 35.91 26.41
CA LEU A 797 30.84 34.73 26.35
C LEU A 797 31.73 34.81 25.10
N PRO A 798 33.08 34.74 25.24
CA PRO A 798 33.97 34.73 24.09
C PRO A 798 33.72 33.51 23.20
N ILE A 799 33.75 33.74 21.88
CA ILE A 799 33.57 32.73 20.84
C ILE A 799 34.95 32.45 20.24
N ALA A 800 35.42 31.21 20.29
CA ALA A 800 36.66 30.79 19.63
C ALA A 800 36.48 30.67 18.12
N LYS A 801 35.31 30.18 17.68
CA LYS A 801 35.01 29.96 16.26
C LYS A 801 33.52 30.14 15.99
N CYS A 802 33.19 30.86 14.92
CA CYS A 802 31.85 30.92 14.36
C CYS A 802 31.98 30.50 12.89
N GLN A 803 31.35 29.38 12.52
CA GLN A 803 31.38 28.82 11.18
C GLN A 803 29.99 28.81 10.58
N ASP A 804 29.86 29.36 9.38
CA ASP A 804 28.67 29.33 8.57
C ASP A 804 28.82 28.35 7.40
N ASN A 805 27.74 27.65 7.04
CA ASN A 805 27.65 26.84 5.84
C ASN A 805 26.34 27.12 5.11
N SER A 806 26.44 27.47 3.83
CA SER A 806 25.31 27.84 2.97
C SER A 806 25.23 26.97 1.70
N ALA A 807 25.86 25.80 1.69
CA ALA A 807 26.00 24.96 0.49
C ALA A 807 24.68 24.29 0.01
N SER A 808 23.65 24.20 0.86
CA SER A 808 22.46 23.35 0.62
C SER A 808 21.09 24.00 0.93
N GLY A 809 21.01 25.33 0.97
CA GLY A 809 19.76 26.04 1.31
C GLY A 809 19.98 27.19 2.29
N ASN A 810 19.19 27.22 3.37
CA ASN A 810 19.33 28.24 4.42
C ASN A 810 20.70 28.13 5.12
N THR A 811 21.16 29.21 5.75
CA THR A 811 22.51 29.26 6.34
C THR A 811 22.55 28.65 7.75
N GLN A 812 23.29 27.55 7.90
CA GLN A 812 23.57 26.93 9.19
C GLN A 812 24.79 27.57 9.85
N VAL A 813 24.75 27.74 11.16
CA VAL A 813 25.81 28.35 11.96
C VAL A 813 26.18 27.42 13.12
N ASN A 814 27.49 27.15 13.27
CA ASN A 814 28.07 26.47 14.43
C ASN A 814 29.00 27.43 15.17
N ILE A 815 28.71 27.66 16.46
CA ILE A 815 29.50 28.46 17.38
C ILE A 815 30.23 27.53 18.33
N LYS A 816 31.56 27.64 18.37
CA LYS A 816 32.42 27.02 19.39
C LYS A 816 32.84 28.08 20.40
N LEU A 817 32.49 27.86 21.67
CA LEU A 817 32.85 28.76 22.77
C LEU A 817 34.35 28.69 23.08
N ASP A 818 34.90 29.79 23.63
CA ASP A 818 36.33 29.86 23.95
C ASP A 818 36.68 29.03 25.19
N LYS A 819 37.74 28.21 25.10
CA LYS A 819 38.24 27.37 26.21
C LYS A 819 38.68 28.18 27.44
N ALA A 820 38.89 29.50 27.32
CA ALA A 820 39.05 30.37 28.48
C ALA A 820 37.84 30.35 29.45
N LEU A 821 36.68 29.89 28.99
CA LEU A 821 35.45 29.71 29.77
C LEU A 821 35.36 28.36 30.50
N ALA A 822 36.29 27.44 30.24
CA ALA A 822 36.25 26.08 30.77
C ALA A 822 36.16 26.10 32.30
N ASP A 823 35.24 25.30 32.84
CA ASP A 823 35.06 25.17 34.28
C ASP A 823 36.17 24.31 34.89
N LYS A 824 37.02 24.93 35.71
CA LYS A 824 38.10 24.21 36.41
C LYS A 824 37.63 23.27 37.52
N LYS A 825 36.32 23.16 37.73
CA LYS A 825 35.74 22.10 38.56
C LYS A 825 35.94 20.74 37.89
N TYR A 826 35.90 20.68 36.57
CA TYR A 826 36.17 19.48 35.78
C TYR A 826 37.64 19.45 35.38
N ASP A 827 38.25 18.27 35.42
CA ASP A 827 39.64 18.02 35.00
C ASP A 827 39.63 17.20 33.69
N ASP A 828 39.01 17.79 32.66
CA ASP A 828 38.92 17.21 31.33
C ASP A 828 40.09 17.68 30.44
N SER A 829 40.69 16.76 29.69
CA SER A 829 41.80 17.11 28.79
C SER A 829 41.36 18.02 27.63
N ASP A 830 40.06 18.00 27.31
CA ASP A 830 39.48 18.71 26.18
C ASP A 830 39.01 20.13 26.54
N LEU A 831 38.86 20.45 27.84
CA LEU A 831 38.42 21.75 28.34
C LEU A 831 37.12 22.21 27.68
N ASP A 832 36.19 21.28 27.46
CA ASP A 832 34.92 21.49 26.77
C ASP A 832 33.75 21.69 27.75
N HIS A 833 33.97 21.53 29.05
CA HIS A 833 32.98 21.81 30.10
C HIS A 833 32.78 23.32 30.32
N ILE A 834 32.21 24.01 29.34
CA ILE A 834 31.90 25.44 29.40
C ILE A 834 30.47 25.64 29.92
N LEU A 835 29.51 25.00 29.26
CA LEU A 835 28.11 24.88 29.66
C LEU A 835 27.94 23.67 30.57
N THR A 836 27.01 23.78 31.52
CA THR A 836 26.53 22.63 32.28
C THR A 836 25.62 21.77 31.41
N TYR A 837 25.41 20.51 31.80
CA TYR A 837 24.59 19.56 31.05
C TYR A 837 23.13 19.99 30.89
N ASP A 838 22.62 20.88 31.75
CA ASP A 838 21.32 21.54 31.59
C ASP A 838 21.35 22.80 30.67
N GLY A 839 22.32 22.87 29.76
CA GLY A 839 22.50 23.95 28.76
C GLY A 839 22.83 25.36 29.30
N LYS A 840 23.14 25.50 30.59
CA LYS A 840 23.36 26.81 31.26
C LYS A 840 24.84 27.14 31.43
N PHE A 841 25.15 28.41 31.69
CA PHE A 841 26.49 28.83 32.09
C PHE A 841 26.58 28.93 33.61
N ALA A 842 27.41 28.12 34.26
CA ALA A 842 27.59 28.21 35.71
C ALA A 842 28.55 29.35 36.10
N VAL A 843 28.13 30.22 37.03
CA VAL A 843 28.93 31.35 37.52
C VAL A 843 30.20 30.83 38.17
N ARG A 844 31.35 31.42 37.82
CA ARG A 844 32.68 30.99 38.29
C ARG A 844 33.12 31.79 39.50
N ASN A 845 33.68 31.11 40.50
CA ASN A 845 34.35 31.77 41.60
C ASN A 845 35.66 32.43 41.10
N HIS A 846 35.84 33.71 41.40
CA HIS A 846 36.92 34.51 40.83
C HIS A 846 38.34 34.07 41.26
N GLU A 847 38.50 33.51 42.46
CA GLU A 847 39.79 33.07 42.99
C GLU A 847 40.20 31.71 42.43
N THR A 848 39.25 30.77 42.38
CA THR A 848 39.53 29.37 42.03
C THR A 848 39.30 29.10 40.53
N GLY A 849 38.36 29.80 39.90
CA GLY A 849 37.88 29.54 38.55
C GLY A 849 36.93 28.33 38.45
N LYS A 850 36.48 27.79 39.59
CA LYS A 850 35.50 26.69 39.66
C LYS A 850 34.08 27.22 39.64
N SER A 851 33.14 26.49 39.04
CA SER A 851 31.72 26.81 39.11
C SER A 851 31.18 26.87 40.55
N THR A 852 30.21 27.75 40.74
CA THR A 852 29.35 27.87 41.92
C THR A 852 27.99 27.21 41.64
N ASN A 853 27.07 27.26 42.61
CA ASN A 853 25.69 26.78 42.41
C ASN A 853 24.84 27.72 41.54
N ALA A 854 25.27 28.96 41.30
CA ALA A 854 24.52 29.91 40.48
C ALA A 854 24.73 29.60 38.98
N LYS A 855 23.63 29.50 38.24
CA LYS A 855 23.61 29.27 36.79
C LYS A 855 22.89 30.40 36.06
N LEU A 856 23.35 30.74 34.87
CA LEU A 856 22.79 31.77 34.00
C LEU A 856 22.29 31.11 32.71
N ASP A 857 21.15 31.60 32.21
CA ASP A 857 20.65 31.20 30.90
C ASP A 857 21.55 31.76 29.80
N VAL A 858 21.74 30.99 28.74
CA VAL A 858 22.57 31.36 27.59
C VAL A 858 21.70 31.80 26.44
N PHE A 859 22.13 32.84 25.73
CA PHE A 859 21.40 33.43 24.61
C PHE A 859 22.32 33.73 23.45
N VAL A 860 21.82 33.51 22.23
CA VAL A 860 22.41 34.06 21.01
C VAL A 860 21.79 35.43 20.75
N VAL A 861 22.65 36.41 20.50
CA VAL A 861 22.32 37.82 20.30
C VAL A 861 22.76 38.24 18.90
N ILE A 862 21.80 38.67 18.09
CA ILE A 862 22.06 39.33 16.81
C ILE A 862 22.10 40.83 17.06
N VAL A 863 23.25 41.45 16.83
CA VAL A 863 23.50 42.88 17.07
C VAL A 863 24.55 43.39 16.08
N PRO A 864 24.34 44.52 15.37
CA PRO A 864 25.34 45.04 14.42
C PRO A 864 26.67 45.35 15.11
N ASN A 865 27.77 44.95 14.47
CA ASN A 865 29.11 45.31 14.93
C ASN A 865 29.40 46.81 14.71
N ASP A 866 28.84 47.42 13.66
CA ASP A 866 28.89 48.86 13.40
C ASP A 866 27.54 49.36 12.87
N GLY A 867 27.18 50.61 13.17
CA GLY A 867 25.90 51.22 12.79
C GLY A 867 24.66 50.65 13.51
N GLU A 868 23.50 50.77 12.86
CA GLU A 868 22.18 50.40 13.40
C GLU A 868 21.54 49.20 12.69
N LYS A 869 22.16 48.68 11.62
CA LYS A 869 21.71 47.52 10.84
C LYS A 869 22.90 46.57 10.58
N THR A 870 22.63 45.27 10.50
CA THR A 870 23.65 44.28 10.14
C THR A 870 24.01 44.39 8.66
N SER A 871 25.24 44.04 8.32
CA SER A 871 25.70 43.99 6.92
C SER A 871 25.69 42.53 6.46
N THR A 872 24.94 42.30 5.40
CA THR A 872 24.61 40.98 4.87
C THR A 872 24.76 41.00 3.34
N ASP A 873 25.06 39.83 2.79
CA ASP A 873 25.10 39.56 1.35
C ASP A 873 24.12 38.39 1.09
N ASN A 874 22.99 38.71 0.45
CA ASN A 874 21.90 37.80 0.10
C ASN A 874 21.16 38.32 -1.13
N ASP A 875 20.21 37.53 -1.64
CA ASP A 875 19.49 37.81 -2.88
C ASP A 875 18.46 38.96 -2.76
N TYR A 876 18.13 39.42 -1.55
CA TYR A 876 16.97 40.27 -1.25
C TYR A 876 17.29 41.55 -0.46
N ASP A 877 18.57 41.93 -0.33
CA ASP A 877 19.05 43.04 0.50
C ASP A 877 18.52 43.00 1.95
N GLU A 878 18.26 41.78 2.46
CA GLU A 878 17.73 41.54 3.79
C GLU A 878 18.80 41.72 4.87
N THR A 879 18.44 42.23 6.03
CA THR A 879 19.36 42.30 7.20
C THR A 879 19.06 41.18 8.20
N LEU A 880 20.02 40.75 9.01
CA LEU A 880 19.69 39.83 10.11
C LEU A 880 18.76 40.51 11.11
N LYS A 881 17.68 39.82 11.50
CA LYS A 881 16.71 40.30 12.49
C LYS A 881 17.40 40.47 13.84
N LEU A 882 17.44 41.71 14.32
CA LEU A 882 18.00 42.03 15.64
C LEU A 882 17.18 41.37 16.74
N GLY A 883 17.85 40.77 17.70
CA GLY A 883 17.16 40.06 18.77
C GLY A 883 18.05 39.24 19.67
N VAL A 884 17.44 38.76 20.76
CA VAL A 884 18.03 37.87 21.76
C VAL A 884 17.17 36.62 21.88
N THR A 885 17.77 35.46 21.60
CA THR A 885 17.10 34.16 21.57
C THR A 885 17.77 33.22 22.57
N LYS A 886 16.98 32.58 23.43
CA LYS A 886 17.48 31.62 24.43
C LYS A 886 18.05 30.41 23.70
N VAL A 887 19.19 29.92 24.17
CA VAL A 887 19.74 28.65 23.72
C VAL A 887 18.95 27.54 24.39
N VAL A 888 18.38 26.66 23.58
CA VAL A 888 17.67 25.47 24.04
C VAL A 888 18.70 24.41 24.36
N ASP A 889 18.46 23.68 25.44
CA ASP A 889 19.31 22.57 25.84
C ASP A 889 19.01 21.33 24.99
N LYS A 890 20.05 20.80 24.34
CA LYS A 890 20.07 19.53 23.60
C LYS A 890 21.27 18.69 23.99
N ILE A 891 21.96 19.04 25.07
CA ILE A 891 23.12 18.30 25.54
C ILE A 891 22.61 16.96 26.07
N ALA A 892 23.27 15.88 25.68
CA ALA A 892 22.88 14.55 26.15
C ALA A 892 23.19 14.39 27.65
N PRO A 893 22.28 13.80 28.45
CA PRO A 893 22.55 13.54 29.86
C PRO A 893 23.79 12.68 30.05
N ALA A 894 24.70 13.15 30.90
CA ALA A 894 25.91 12.44 31.25
C ALA A 894 25.86 11.93 32.69
N ILE A 895 26.43 10.73 32.89
CA ILE A 895 26.80 10.27 34.23
C ILE A 895 27.96 11.15 34.71
N VAL A 896 27.98 11.47 35.99
CA VAL A 896 29.11 12.16 36.63
C VAL A 896 30.40 11.36 36.36
N ASP A 897 31.26 11.86 35.46
CA ASP A 897 32.57 11.26 35.16
C ASP A 897 33.68 12.20 35.60
N ASN A 898 34.28 11.92 36.76
CA ASN A 898 35.47 12.63 37.21
C ASN A 898 36.71 11.81 36.83
N ALA A 899 37.07 11.85 35.54
CA ALA A 899 38.35 11.33 35.08
C ALA A 899 39.50 12.10 35.79
N ASN A 900 40.38 11.36 36.46
CA ASN A 900 41.62 11.80 37.12
C ASN A 900 41.53 12.71 38.37
N TYR A 901 41.09 12.16 39.50
CA TYR A 901 41.69 12.55 40.79
C TYR A 901 43.05 11.86 40.94
N ALA A 902 44.13 12.58 40.64
CA ALA A 902 45.48 12.13 40.97
C ALA A 902 45.62 11.98 42.51
N GLY A 903 45.66 10.74 42.99
CA GLY A 903 46.29 10.39 44.26
C GLY A 903 45.43 10.37 45.53
N ILE A 904 44.10 10.43 45.44
CA ILE A 904 43.21 10.08 46.57
C ILE A 904 42.12 9.13 46.05
N ASP A 905 42.09 7.92 46.61
CA ASP A 905 41.01 6.93 46.43
C ASP A 905 39.69 7.49 46.98
N ASN A 906 39.03 8.33 46.18
CA ASN A 906 37.71 8.88 46.44
C ASN A 906 36.64 8.23 45.55
N GLY A 907 36.77 6.93 45.24
CA GLY A 907 35.76 6.21 44.45
C GLY A 907 34.42 6.06 45.16
N LYS A 908 33.62 7.11 45.39
CA LYS A 908 32.52 7.04 46.38
C LYS A 908 31.13 7.56 45.94
N LYS A 909 30.85 8.03 44.72
CA LYS A 909 29.50 8.62 44.44
C LYS A 909 28.83 8.38 43.07
N ASP A 910 29.52 7.95 42.02
CA ASP A 910 28.98 8.14 40.66
C ASP A 910 28.18 6.93 40.15
N VAL A 911 28.65 5.73 40.50
CA VAL A 911 27.87 4.49 40.38
C VAL A 911 28.00 3.66 41.65
N ALA A 912 26.88 3.38 42.31
CA ALA A 912 26.84 2.54 43.50
C ALA A 912 26.19 1.19 43.20
N PHE A 913 26.75 0.12 43.77
CA PHE A 913 26.24 -1.25 43.62
C PHE A 913 26.03 -1.89 44.99
N TYR A 914 24.79 -2.29 45.26
CA TYR A 914 24.34 -2.89 46.49
C TYR A 914 23.83 -4.31 46.22
N ARG A 915 23.94 -5.20 47.21
CA ARG A 915 23.49 -6.58 47.09
C ARG A 915 22.61 -6.98 48.26
N SER A 916 21.60 -7.82 48.02
CA SER A 916 20.79 -8.43 49.06
C SER A 916 21.60 -9.42 49.92
N GLU A 917 21.14 -9.66 51.16
CA GLU A 917 21.80 -10.58 52.12
C GLU A 917 21.93 -12.02 51.59
N ASP A 918 21.02 -12.47 50.71
CA ASP A 918 21.05 -13.79 50.08
C ASP A 918 21.93 -13.86 48.81
N GLY A 919 22.45 -12.72 48.38
CA GLY A 919 23.27 -12.55 47.20
C GLY A 919 22.55 -12.72 45.86
N LYS A 920 21.24 -12.97 45.83
CA LYS A 920 20.50 -13.25 44.58
C LYS A 920 19.94 -12.01 43.90
N ASN A 921 19.85 -10.89 44.62
CA ASN A 921 19.36 -9.61 44.11
C ASN A 921 20.43 -8.52 44.30
N ALA A 922 20.35 -7.46 43.49
CA ALA A 922 21.23 -6.31 43.57
C ALA A 922 20.52 -5.01 43.18
N THR A 923 21.05 -3.88 43.64
CA THR A 923 20.59 -2.55 43.29
C THR A 923 21.77 -1.75 42.75
N ILE A 924 21.61 -1.12 41.60
CA ILE A 924 22.60 -0.22 40.98
C ILE A 924 22.02 1.19 41.01
N VAL A 925 22.81 2.17 41.42
CA VAL A 925 22.43 3.58 41.40
C VAL A 925 23.40 4.34 40.51
N LEU A 926 22.89 4.93 39.44
CA LEU A 926 23.64 5.78 38.51
C LEU A 926 23.35 7.24 38.85
N THR A 927 24.39 8.04 39.09
CA THR A 927 24.25 9.49 39.37
C THR A 927 24.61 10.30 38.11
N PHE A 928 23.67 11.09 37.62
CA PHE A 928 23.81 11.97 36.46
C PHE A 928 24.20 13.40 36.87
N GLU A 929 24.81 14.14 35.95
CA GLU A 929 25.16 15.57 36.14
C GLU A 929 23.93 16.50 36.13
N GLU A 930 22.76 15.95 35.78
CA GLU A 930 21.47 16.64 35.74
C GLU A 930 20.30 15.73 36.15
N ALA A 931 19.13 16.33 36.33
CA ALA A 931 17.92 15.62 36.73
C ALA A 931 17.30 14.88 35.53
N ILE A 932 16.82 13.66 35.77
CA ILE A 932 16.29 12.75 34.76
C ILE A 932 14.77 12.73 34.79
N ASP A 933 14.12 12.72 33.62
CA ASP A 933 12.67 12.54 33.55
C ASP A 933 12.30 11.11 33.94
N LYS A 934 11.55 10.98 35.03
CA LYS A 934 11.01 9.70 35.53
C LYS A 934 10.17 8.93 34.52
N ASN A 935 9.58 9.59 33.53
CA ASN A 935 8.79 8.94 32.48
C ASN A 935 9.66 8.38 31.35
N SER A 936 10.94 8.77 31.28
CA SER A 936 11.88 8.28 30.27
C SER A 936 12.52 6.92 30.63
N VAL A 937 12.37 6.48 31.88
CA VAL A 937 12.96 5.24 32.37
C VAL A 937 11.97 4.08 32.37
N SER A 938 12.44 2.90 31.97
CA SER A 938 11.72 1.63 32.00
C SER A 938 12.71 0.49 32.17
N ASN A 939 12.22 -0.74 32.37
CA ASN A 939 13.11 -1.91 32.46
C ASN A 939 13.93 -2.13 31.18
N ALA A 940 13.43 -1.68 30.02
CA ALA A 940 14.15 -1.75 28.74
C ALA A 940 15.24 -0.68 28.58
N THR A 941 15.25 0.34 29.46
CA THR A 941 16.27 1.39 29.49
C THR A 941 17.64 0.84 29.88
N ILE A 942 17.72 -0.34 30.49
CA ILE A 942 18.99 -0.96 30.90
C ILE A 942 19.20 -2.26 30.13
N SER A 943 20.37 -2.40 29.53
CA SER A 943 20.86 -3.65 28.96
C SER A 943 22.11 -4.11 29.69
N LEU A 944 22.17 -5.41 29.99
CA LEU A 944 23.31 -6.02 30.66
C LEU A 944 24.10 -6.82 29.62
N SER A 945 25.37 -6.45 29.41
CA SER A 945 26.18 -6.94 28.27
C SER A 945 27.25 -7.95 28.66
N ASN A 946 27.48 -8.19 29.97
CA ASN A 946 28.47 -9.15 30.46
C ASN A 946 27.89 -10.57 30.51
N SER A 947 28.69 -11.58 30.13
CA SER A 947 28.36 -13.02 30.24
C SER A 947 27.94 -13.43 31.65
N ASP A 948 28.44 -12.73 32.67
CA ASP A 948 28.08 -12.97 34.06
C ASP A 948 26.61 -12.62 34.34
N PHE A 949 25.98 -11.73 33.56
CA PHE A 949 24.57 -11.34 33.70
C PHE A 949 23.61 -12.16 32.85
N LYS A 950 24.05 -13.25 32.22
CA LYS A 950 23.24 -14.04 31.27
C LYS A 950 21.88 -14.48 31.81
N ASN A 951 21.79 -14.76 33.12
CA ASN A 951 20.56 -15.21 33.77
C ASN A 951 19.91 -14.12 34.64
N THR A 952 20.52 -12.93 34.73
CA THR A 952 20.07 -11.83 35.58
C THR A 952 18.91 -11.10 34.94
N VAL A 953 17.91 -10.75 35.74
CA VAL A 953 16.70 -10.04 35.31
C VAL A 953 16.74 -8.61 35.84
N VAL A 954 16.37 -7.63 35.00
CA VAL A 954 16.13 -6.24 35.43
C VAL A 954 14.69 -6.15 35.92
N ASP A 955 14.49 -6.01 37.22
CA ASP A 955 13.16 -5.99 37.84
C ASP A 955 12.50 -4.62 37.73
N SER A 956 13.27 -3.55 37.95
CA SER A 956 12.77 -2.17 37.89
C SER A 956 13.88 -1.18 37.58
N VAL A 957 13.57 -0.15 36.79
CA VAL A 957 14.42 1.03 36.62
C VAL A 957 13.57 2.25 36.96
N ILE A 958 13.98 3.03 37.97
CA ILE A 958 13.24 4.19 38.46
C ILE A 958 14.18 5.38 38.72
N VAL A 959 13.67 6.59 38.62
CA VAL A 959 14.36 7.80 39.12
C VAL A 959 14.08 7.93 40.62
N ASP A 960 15.10 8.26 41.42
CA ASP A 960 14.96 8.45 42.87
C ASP A 960 14.09 9.69 43.16
N GLU A 961 13.00 9.50 43.91
CA GLU A 961 12.03 10.57 44.22
C GLU A 961 12.63 11.73 45.03
N LYS A 962 13.70 11.48 45.79
CA LYS A 962 14.36 12.49 46.64
C LYS A 962 15.51 13.17 45.94
N ASP A 963 16.07 12.55 44.90
CA ASP A 963 17.20 13.05 44.13
C ASP A 963 17.06 12.64 42.66
N PRO A 964 16.41 13.48 41.82
CA PRO A 964 16.09 13.11 40.44
C PRO A 964 17.32 12.98 39.53
N THR A 965 18.53 13.27 40.04
CA THR A 965 19.80 12.98 39.34
C THR A 965 20.18 11.50 39.44
N LYS A 966 19.50 10.70 40.26
CA LYS A 966 19.81 9.29 40.49
C LYS A 966 18.82 8.36 39.81
N VAL A 967 19.34 7.41 39.05
CA VAL A 967 18.57 6.30 38.45
C VAL A 967 18.91 5.01 39.19
N VAL A 968 17.89 4.39 39.76
CA VAL A 968 17.97 3.16 40.56
C VAL A 968 17.51 1.98 39.72
N VAL A 969 18.39 1.00 39.53
CA VAL A 969 18.17 -0.24 38.78
C VAL A 969 18.16 -1.41 39.76
N LYS A 970 17.04 -2.12 39.86
CA LYS A 970 16.93 -3.34 40.67
C LYS A 970 17.08 -4.58 39.80
N LEU A 971 17.88 -5.52 40.28
CA LEU A 971 18.24 -6.76 39.60
C LEU A 971 17.88 -7.97 40.46
N SER A 972 17.40 -9.03 39.82
CA SER A 972 17.19 -10.35 40.43
C SER A 972 17.87 -11.47 39.64
N ASN A 973 17.90 -12.66 40.25
CA ASN A 973 18.47 -13.88 39.66
C ASN A 973 19.96 -13.75 39.29
N MET A 974 20.74 -13.07 40.13
CA MET A 974 22.18 -12.89 39.97
C MET A 974 22.99 -14.16 40.27
N VAL A 975 22.84 -15.15 39.40
CA VAL A 975 23.51 -16.45 39.48
C VAL A 975 24.19 -16.82 38.15
N ASP A 976 25.33 -17.48 38.25
CA ASP A 976 26.04 -18.04 37.10
C ASP A 976 25.29 -19.24 36.47
N ASN A 977 25.85 -19.82 35.40
CA ASN A 977 25.25 -20.98 34.72
C ASN A 977 25.13 -22.23 35.62
N ASP A 978 25.86 -22.29 36.74
CA ASP A 978 25.81 -23.36 37.74
C ASP A 978 24.88 -23.02 38.91
N LYS A 979 24.07 -21.95 38.81
CA LYS A 979 23.18 -21.41 39.85
C LYS A 979 23.92 -20.94 41.11
N LYS A 980 25.22 -20.62 41.02
CA LYS A 980 25.98 -20.02 42.11
C LYS A 980 25.90 -18.50 42.03
N VAL A 981 25.79 -17.89 43.21
CA VAL A 981 25.76 -16.44 43.42
C VAL A 981 27.01 -15.78 42.82
N ILE A 982 26.84 -14.86 41.86
CA ILE A 982 27.94 -14.18 41.13
C ILE A 982 28.69 -13.26 42.10
N LYS A 983 29.93 -13.56 42.48
CA LYS A 983 30.59 -12.84 43.60
C LYS A 983 31.28 -11.53 43.22
N ASP A 984 31.86 -11.45 42.02
CA ASP A 984 32.60 -10.30 41.53
C ASP A 984 32.15 -10.00 40.09
N ILE A 985 31.79 -8.74 39.79
CA ILE A 985 31.52 -8.28 38.42
C ILE A 985 32.66 -7.35 38.04
N LYS A 986 33.40 -7.68 36.97
CA LYS A 986 34.49 -6.84 36.46
C LYS A 986 34.20 -6.45 35.02
N GLY A 987 34.54 -5.22 34.67
CA GLY A 987 34.45 -4.72 33.31
C GLY A 987 33.11 -4.10 32.95
N ASN A 988 32.99 -3.91 31.65
CA ASN A 988 32.05 -3.08 30.94
C ASN A 988 30.65 -3.73 30.83
N ALA A 989 29.82 -3.63 31.88
CA ALA A 989 28.72 -4.59 32.05
C ALA A 989 27.27 -4.05 31.92
N ILE A 990 27.09 -2.73 31.86
CA ILE A 990 25.77 -2.07 31.80
C ILE A 990 25.76 -1.10 30.62
N THR A 991 24.67 -1.07 29.87
CA THR A 991 24.37 -0.08 28.83
C THR A 991 23.04 0.57 29.17
N VAL A 992 23.01 1.90 29.25
CA VAL A 992 21.78 2.67 29.41
C VAL A 992 21.32 3.10 28.02
N ASN A 993 20.09 2.79 27.64
CA ASN A 993 19.47 3.10 26.36
C ASN A 993 18.26 4.01 26.59
N LYS A 994 18.09 5.06 25.78
CA LYS A 994 16.86 5.88 25.75
C LYS A 994 16.49 6.50 27.09
N LEU A 995 17.32 7.44 27.55
CA LEU A 995 17.09 8.21 28.77
C LEU A 995 17.08 9.70 28.42
N SER A 996 16.13 10.46 28.97
CA SER A 996 16.04 11.92 28.76
C SER A 996 16.15 12.67 30.08
N ASP A 997 16.74 13.86 30.03
CA ASP A 997 16.70 14.82 31.14
C ASP A 997 15.26 15.26 31.45
N MET A 998 15.15 15.99 32.55
CA MET A 998 13.97 16.74 32.96
C MET A 998 14.10 18.18 32.43
N ALA A 999 14.14 18.38 31.10
CA ALA A 999 14.17 19.71 30.49
C ALA A 999 13.06 20.62 31.06
N VAL A 1000 13.44 21.82 31.50
CA VAL A 1000 12.59 22.77 32.26
C VAL A 1000 11.93 23.82 31.37
N ASP A 1001 11.49 23.47 30.15
CA ASP A 1001 10.61 24.36 29.36
C ASP A 1001 9.32 23.61 29.01
N GLU A 1002 8.18 24.13 29.49
CA GLU A 1002 6.84 23.53 29.38
C GLU A 1002 6.33 23.40 27.91
N ASP A 1003 7.04 23.96 26.94
CA ASP A 1003 6.60 24.09 25.55
C ASP A 1003 7.22 23.08 24.55
N ASP A 1004 8.29 22.32 24.88
CA ASP A 1004 9.04 21.50 23.92
C ASP A 1004 9.33 20.05 24.41
N ILE A 1005 8.27 19.28 24.70
CA ILE A 1005 8.35 17.87 25.14
C ILE A 1005 8.83 16.90 24.02
N ALA A 1006 8.75 17.31 22.75
CA ALA A 1006 8.84 16.44 21.57
C ALA A 1006 10.25 15.93 21.21
N ASP A 1007 11.27 16.39 21.92
CA ASP A 1007 12.59 16.52 21.31
C ASP A 1007 13.69 16.06 22.28
N ARG A 1008 13.43 14.88 22.86
CA ARG A 1008 14.18 14.20 23.93
C ARG A 1008 15.27 13.30 23.34
N ASN A 1009 16.52 13.66 23.58
CA ASN A 1009 17.65 12.85 23.11
C ASN A 1009 17.77 11.52 23.87
N THR A 1010 18.15 10.47 23.15
CA THR A 1010 18.31 9.11 23.70
C THR A 1010 19.79 8.75 23.77
N VAL A 1011 20.30 8.50 24.99
CA VAL A 1011 21.71 8.15 25.18
C VAL A 1011 21.93 6.63 25.10
N LYS A 1012 23.12 6.25 24.59
CA LYS A 1012 23.80 4.97 24.81
C LYS A 1012 24.94 5.24 25.80
N VAL A 1013 24.71 5.03 27.09
CA VAL A 1013 25.80 5.19 28.06
C VAL A 1013 26.71 3.99 27.89
N GLY A 1014 28.00 4.26 27.66
CA GLY A 1014 29.04 3.26 27.59
C GLY A 1014 29.13 2.44 28.88
N SER A 1015 30.13 1.59 28.92
CA SER A 1015 30.10 0.50 29.87
C SER A 1015 30.70 0.85 31.24
N VAL A 1016 29.92 0.63 32.30
CA VAL A 1016 30.28 1.00 33.68
C VAL A 1016 31.11 -0.10 34.38
N ASN A 1017 32.21 0.28 35.02
CA ASN A 1017 33.08 -0.62 35.81
C ASN A 1017 32.67 -0.64 37.30
N LEU A 1018 32.35 -1.82 37.83
CA LEU A 1018 31.97 -2.01 39.23
C LEU A 1018 33.18 -2.38 40.09
N ASN A 1019 33.78 -1.43 40.82
CA ASN A 1019 34.91 -1.70 41.72
C ASN A 1019 34.71 -1.03 43.09
N LYS A 1020 33.83 -1.56 43.96
CA LYS A 1020 33.90 -1.25 45.41
C LYS A 1020 33.28 -2.27 46.36
N LYS A 1021 33.64 -2.12 47.64
CA LYS A 1021 33.29 -2.93 48.82
C LYS A 1021 31.81 -2.70 49.22
N LEU A 1022 31.08 -3.81 49.41
CA LEU A 1022 29.64 -3.87 49.65
C LEU A 1022 29.16 -3.09 50.89
N GLU A 1023 28.14 -2.25 50.72
CA GLU A 1023 27.35 -1.64 51.79
C GLU A 1023 25.93 -2.25 51.82
N LYS A 1024 25.23 -2.15 52.97
CA LYS A 1024 23.87 -2.68 53.14
C LYS A 1024 22.90 -1.87 52.26
N ASP A 1025 22.14 -2.55 51.39
CA ASP A 1025 21.26 -1.90 50.41
C ASP A 1025 20.28 -0.92 51.09
N PRO A 1026 20.42 0.41 50.89
CA PRO A 1026 19.52 1.39 51.47
C PRO A 1026 18.14 1.41 50.80
N TYR A 1027 18.01 0.74 49.64
CA TYR A 1027 16.77 0.57 48.87
C TYR A 1027 16.10 -0.79 49.10
N ALA A 1028 16.65 -1.66 49.97
CA ALA A 1028 16.01 -2.91 50.36
C ALA A 1028 14.73 -2.62 51.14
N GLU A 1029 13.61 -3.22 50.72
CA GLU A 1029 12.36 -3.15 51.46
C GLU A 1029 12.58 -3.65 52.89
N LYS A 1030 12.32 -2.79 53.90
CA LYS A 1030 12.24 -3.25 55.28
C LYS A 1030 11.15 -4.31 55.36
N LYS A 1031 11.53 -5.55 55.70
CA LYS A 1031 10.58 -6.55 56.22
C LYS A 1031 10.08 -6.07 57.57
N GLU A 1032 9.11 -5.17 57.57
CA GLU A 1032 8.17 -5.09 58.68
C GLU A 1032 7.07 -6.13 58.43
N ASP A 1033 6.81 -6.90 59.48
CA ASP A 1033 5.90 -8.03 59.48
C ASP A 1033 4.58 -7.68 58.80
N LYS A 1034 4.19 -8.49 57.80
CA LYS A 1034 2.82 -8.55 57.32
C LYS A 1034 1.93 -9.01 58.48
N LYS A 1035 1.54 -8.08 59.33
CA LYS A 1035 0.33 -8.19 60.11
C LYS A 1035 -0.80 -8.15 59.08
N VAL A 1036 -1.54 -9.26 58.96
CA VAL A 1036 -2.76 -9.32 58.19
C VAL A 1036 -3.73 -8.33 58.84
N ILE A 1037 -3.77 -7.10 58.33
CA ILE A 1037 -4.81 -6.13 58.66
C ILE A 1037 -6.04 -6.62 57.91
N THR A 1038 -7.01 -7.17 58.65
CA THR A 1038 -8.31 -7.51 58.07
C THR A 1038 -8.99 -6.24 57.57
N LYS A 1039 -9.83 -6.37 56.54
CA LYS A 1039 -10.60 -5.25 55.95
C LYS A 1039 -11.38 -4.39 56.97
N GLU A 1040 -11.56 -4.85 58.21
CA GLU A 1040 -12.20 -4.10 59.28
C GLU A 1040 -11.24 -3.16 60.04
N GLU A 1041 -9.95 -3.48 60.19
CA GLU A 1041 -8.98 -2.60 60.87
C GLU A 1041 -8.49 -1.45 59.97
N SER A 1042 -8.37 -1.67 58.65
CA SER A 1042 -8.09 -0.60 57.69
C SER A 1042 -9.24 0.41 57.59
N LYS A 1043 -10.49 -0.06 57.79
CA LYS A 1043 -11.67 0.80 57.80
C LYS A 1043 -11.75 1.62 59.10
N LYS A 1044 -11.39 1.02 60.23
CA LYS A 1044 -11.36 1.70 61.53
C LYS A 1044 -10.31 2.82 61.61
N ASN A 1045 -9.12 2.61 61.04
CA ASN A 1045 -8.07 3.63 61.00
C ASN A 1045 -8.36 4.74 59.97
N GLN A 1046 -9.04 4.43 58.86
CA GLN A 1046 -9.53 5.45 57.91
C GLN A 1046 -10.71 6.23 58.47
N ASP A 1047 -11.62 5.59 59.22
CA ASP A 1047 -12.76 6.25 59.86
C ASP A 1047 -12.33 7.12 61.05
N GLU A 1048 -11.26 6.77 61.77
CA GLU A 1048 -10.67 7.63 62.82
C GLU A 1048 -9.90 8.83 62.24
N LEU A 1049 -9.17 8.65 61.13
CA LEU A 1049 -8.50 9.76 60.43
C LEU A 1049 -9.54 10.69 59.77
N ALA A 1050 -10.60 10.13 59.17
CA ALA A 1050 -11.70 10.89 58.56
C ALA A 1050 -12.57 11.61 59.61
N LYS A 1051 -12.74 11.05 60.82
CA LYS A 1051 -13.38 11.76 61.94
C LYS A 1051 -12.54 12.93 62.43
N ASN A 1052 -11.23 12.76 62.58
CA ASN A 1052 -10.35 13.80 63.11
C ASN A 1052 -10.06 14.95 62.12
N LEU A 1053 -10.19 14.72 60.80
CA LEU A 1053 -10.07 15.75 59.76
C LEU A 1053 -11.43 16.34 59.31
N GLY A 1054 -12.53 15.60 59.47
CA GLY A 1054 -13.88 16.00 59.04
C GLY A 1054 -14.42 17.23 59.76
N ASP A 1055 -14.02 17.46 61.01
CA ASP A 1055 -14.52 18.58 61.82
C ASP A 1055 -13.88 19.94 61.47
N LYS A 1056 -12.84 19.98 60.61
CA LYS A 1056 -12.08 21.20 60.26
C LYS A 1056 -12.37 21.82 58.88
N VAL A 1057 -13.17 21.14 58.02
CA VAL A 1057 -13.47 21.57 56.64
C VAL A 1057 -14.99 21.67 56.43
N GLU A 1058 -15.49 22.86 56.09
CA GLU A 1058 -16.92 23.12 55.85
C GLU A 1058 -17.13 23.48 54.36
N VAL A 1059 -17.98 22.74 53.65
CA VAL A 1059 -18.30 22.99 52.23
C VAL A 1059 -19.63 23.72 52.15
N LYS A 1060 -19.64 24.94 51.58
CA LYS A 1060 -20.83 25.76 51.38
C LYS A 1060 -20.99 26.09 49.91
N GLY A 1061 -21.89 25.39 49.24
CA GLY A 1061 -22.10 25.55 47.80
C GLY A 1061 -20.84 25.15 47.01
N THR A 1062 -20.39 26.02 46.10
CA THR A 1062 -19.20 25.78 45.25
C THR A 1062 -17.87 26.18 45.92
N ASN A 1063 -17.87 26.65 47.17
CA ASN A 1063 -16.66 27.09 47.89
C ASN A 1063 -16.35 26.17 49.09
N ILE A 1064 -15.06 25.92 49.32
CA ILE A 1064 -14.53 25.20 50.49
C ILE A 1064 -13.87 26.21 51.43
N GLU A 1065 -14.31 26.28 52.69
CA GLU A 1065 -13.69 27.12 53.73
C GLU A 1065 -12.98 26.25 54.79
N ILE A 1066 -11.76 26.63 55.16
CA ILE A 1066 -10.93 25.95 56.18
C ILE A 1066 -10.92 26.82 57.45
N LYS A 1067 -11.27 26.26 58.61
CA LYS A 1067 -11.14 26.97 59.91
C LYS A 1067 -9.68 26.94 60.35
N ALA A 1068 -9.08 28.12 60.47
CA ALA A 1068 -7.63 28.34 60.61
C ALA A 1068 -6.98 27.62 61.81
N GLY A 1069 -5.87 26.92 61.55
CA GLY A 1069 -4.93 26.44 62.56
C GLY A 1069 -4.32 25.05 62.28
N ALA A 1070 -3.44 24.92 61.28
CA ALA A 1070 -2.28 24.01 61.20
C ALA A 1070 -1.64 24.05 59.77
N ASP A 1071 -0.32 24.00 59.69
CA ASP A 1071 0.55 24.03 58.49
C ASP A 1071 0.47 22.75 57.62
N ASP A 1072 -0.68 22.43 57.04
CA ASP A 1072 -0.81 21.28 56.13
C ASP A 1072 -1.00 21.71 54.65
N THR A 1073 -0.27 21.03 53.74
CA THR A 1073 -0.20 21.34 52.30
C THR A 1073 -1.52 21.21 51.54
N ILE A 1074 -1.64 21.86 50.38
CA ILE A 1074 -2.82 21.83 49.49
C ILE A 1074 -3.21 20.39 49.09
N GLU A 1075 -2.24 19.47 48.93
CA GLU A 1075 -2.51 18.06 48.61
C GLU A 1075 -3.27 17.32 49.72
N THR A 1076 -2.97 17.63 50.99
CA THR A 1076 -3.66 17.06 52.16
C THR A 1076 -5.13 17.47 52.24
N VAL A 1077 -5.50 18.63 51.70
CA VAL A 1077 -6.88 19.14 51.65
C VAL A 1077 -7.70 18.43 50.55
N PHE A 1078 -7.08 18.13 49.40
CA PHE A 1078 -7.74 17.44 48.29
C PHE A 1078 -8.03 15.96 48.59
N ALA A 1079 -7.21 15.29 49.42
CA ALA A 1079 -7.45 13.91 49.85
C ALA A 1079 -8.72 13.76 50.73
N ALA A 1080 -9.19 14.83 51.36
CA ALA A 1080 -10.35 14.82 52.26
C ALA A 1080 -11.72 14.99 51.56
N VAL A 1081 -11.73 15.29 50.25
CA VAL A 1081 -12.97 15.47 49.46
C VAL A 1081 -13.36 14.15 48.81
N THR A 1082 -14.28 13.41 49.44
CA THR A 1082 -14.76 12.13 48.90
C THR A 1082 -15.76 12.32 47.75
N PRO A 1083 -15.83 11.38 46.77
CA PRO A 1083 -16.79 11.43 45.67
C PRO A 1083 -18.26 11.59 46.12
N GLU A 1084 -18.58 11.06 47.30
CA GLU A 1084 -19.92 11.11 47.89
C GLU A 1084 -20.30 12.51 48.39
N LYS A 1085 -19.34 13.29 48.92
CA LYS A 1085 -19.55 14.70 49.29
C LYS A 1085 -19.73 15.58 48.04
N LEU A 1086 -19.02 15.27 46.94
CA LEU A 1086 -19.18 15.96 45.66
C LEU A 1086 -20.56 15.66 45.03
N LYS A 1087 -21.04 14.42 45.13
CA LYS A 1087 -22.33 13.97 44.60
C LYS A 1087 -23.52 14.66 45.26
N ASN A 1088 -23.41 15.00 46.55
CA ASN A 1088 -24.44 15.69 47.32
C ASN A 1088 -24.42 17.23 47.15
N ALA A 1089 -23.35 17.80 46.60
CA ALA A 1089 -23.20 19.24 46.36
C ALA A 1089 -23.72 19.71 44.99
N LEU A 1090 -23.93 18.77 44.05
CA LEU A 1090 -24.49 19.07 42.72
C LEU A 1090 -26.00 19.27 42.79
N THR A 1091 -26.50 20.41 42.30
CA THR A 1091 -27.94 20.68 42.22
C THR A 1091 -28.58 19.85 41.09
N GLU A 1092 -29.89 19.59 41.15
CA GLU A 1092 -30.60 18.92 40.04
C GLU A 1092 -30.49 19.69 38.70
N SER A 1093 -30.33 21.01 38.78
CA SER A 1093 -30.03 21.88 37.63
C SER A 1093 -28.69 21.52 36.95
N ASP A 1094 -27.65 21.25 37.75
CA ASP A 1094 -26.32 20.93 37.23
C ASP A 1094 -26.30 19.54 36.57
N LYS A 1095 -27.02 18.58 37.14
CA LYS A 1095 -27.17 17.23 36.58
C LYS A 1095 -27.90 17.24 35.23
N VAL A 1096 -28.97 18.04 35.11
CA VAL A 1096 -29.72 18.21 33.85
C VAL A 1096 -28.88 18.92 32.78
N THR A 1097 -28.04 19.88 33.17
CA THR A 1097 -27.16 20.61 32.24
C THR A 1097 -26.07 19.70 31.68
N ILE A 1098 -25.46 18.87 32.53
CA ILE A 1098 -24.46 17.88 32.12
C ILE A 1098 -25.09 16.80 31.22
N LYS A 1099 -26.32 16.37 31.53
CA LYS A 1099 -27.09 15.43 30.70
C LYS A 1099 -27.40 16.00 29.31
N LYS A 1100 -27.85 17.26 29.20
CA LYS A 1100 -28.06 17.95 27.91
C LYS A 1100 -26.77 18.16 27.11
N ALA A 1101 -25.62 18.31 27.77
CA ALA A 1101 -24.33 18.41 27.10
C ALA A 1101 -23.85 17.06 26.53
N LEU A 1102 -24.20 15.94 27.18
CA LEU A 1102 -23.90 14.58 26.70
C LEU A 1102 -24.85 14.11 25.59
N GLU A 1103 -26.14 14.47 25.65
CA GLU A 1103 -27.15 14.12 24.63
C GLU A 1103 -26.98 14.89 23.31
N LYS A 1104 -26.22 16.00 23.30
CA LYS A 1104 -25.90 16.79 22.09
C LYS A 1104 -24.66 16.30 21.31
N LYS A 1105 -24.11 15.11 21.61
CA LYS A 1105 -23.00 14.49 20.85
C LYS A 1105 -23.46 13.81 19.54
N VAL A 1106 -24.20 14.54 18.72
CA VAL A 1106 -24.24 14.32 17.27
C VAL A 1106 -23.85 15.67 16.67
N ASP A 1107 -22.77 15.65 15.88
CA ASP A 1107 -22.06 16.80 15.29
C ASP A 1107 -21.25 17.71 16.23
N PHE A 1108 -19.94 17.46 16.33
CA PHE A 1108 -18.89 18.49 16.23
C PHE A 1108 -17.54 17.83 15.95
N LYS A 1109 -17.02 18.00 14.73
CA LYS A 1109 -15.62 17.78 14.36
C LYS A 1109 -14.75 18.82 15.09
N ASN A 1110 -13.62 18.36 15.64
CA ASN A 1110 -12.50 19.13 16.17
C ASN A 1110 -12.83 20.13 17.31
N LYS A 1111 -12.81 19.62 18.55
CA LYS A 1111 -12.30 20.27 19.79
C LYS A 1111 -12.38 19.28 20.96
N SER A 1112 -11.32 19.15 21.77
CA SER A 1112 -11.31 18.22 22.93
C SER A 1112 -12.27 18.70 24.02
N LEU A 1113 -12.83 17.77 24.79
CA LEU A 1113 -13.72 18.03 25.94
C LEU A 1113 -13.10 18.99 26.98
N GLU A 1114 -11.78 19.15 26.97
CA GLU A 1114 -11.00 20.01 27.84
C GLU A 1114 -11.14 21.50 27.49
N GLU A 1115 -11.35 21.85 26.21
CA GLU A 1115 -11.55 23.25 25.82
C GLU A 1115 -12.93 23.78 26.24
N VAL A 1116 -13.96 22.93 26.21
CA VAL A 1116 -15.33 23.32 26.62
C VAL A 1116 -15.41 23.60 28.13
N LEU A 1117 -14.53 22.98 28.93
CA LEU A 1117 -14.48 23.15 30.38
C LEU A 1117 -13.58 24.32 30.84
N LYS A 1118 -12.74 24.88 29.96
CA LYS A 1118 -11.89 26.04 30.28
C LYS A 1118 -12.68 27.33 30.51
N ASP A 1119 -13.88 27.47 29.94
CA ASP A 1119 -14.69 28.70 30.04
C ASP A 1119 -15.46 28.89 31.36
N LYS A 1120 -15.33 27.96 32.33
CA LYS A 1120 -15.89 28.14 33.66
C LYS A 1120 -14.92 27.63 34.72
N LYS A 1121 -13.95 28.47 35.15
CA LYS A 1121 -13.07 28.34 36.34
C LYS A 1121 -13.18 26.99 37.11
N MET A 1122 -12.84 25.88 36.47
CA MET A 1122 -12.78 24.54 37.04
C MET A 1122 -11.47 23.93 36.60
N ALA A 1123 -10.37 24.57 36.99
CA ALA A 1123 -9.05 23.97 36.89
C ALA A 1123 -8.84 23.05 38.11
N ALA A 1124 -8.34 21.84 37.85
CA ALA A 1124 -7.94 20.81 38.81
C ALA A 1124 -9.04 19.90 39.41
N ILE A 1125 -9.82 19.21 38.56
CA ILE A 1125 -10.46 17.94 38.96
C ILE A 1125 -9.96 16.84 38.01
N LYS A 1126 -9.32 15.79 38.55
CA LYS A 1126 -8.94 14.58 37.78
C LYS A 1126 -10.20 14.04 37.10
N ILE A 1127 -10.23 14.09 35.76
CA ILE A 1127 -11.33 13.64 34.89
C ILE A 1127 -11.77 12.20 35.22
N SER A 1128 -10.87 11.37 35.75
CA SER A 1128 -11.18 10.01 36.22
C SER A 1128 -12.19 9.97 37.37
N ALA A 1129 -12.11 10.87 38.34
CA ALA A 1129 -13.02 10.90 39.50
C ALA A 1129 -14.46 11.32 39.12
N ILE A 1130 -14.59 12.17 38.09
CA ILE A 1130 -15.90 12.57 37.53
C ILE A 1130 -16.50 11.41 36.71
N LYS A 1131 -15.69 10.70 35.93
CA LYS A 1131 -16.11 9.49 35.20
C LYS A 1131 -16.61 8.39 36.15
N ASP A 1132 -15.91 8.17 37.27
CA ASP A 1132 -16.31 7.17 38.26
C ASP A 1132 -17.59 7.55 39.01
N ALA A 1133 -17.82 8.84 39.29
CA ALA A 1133 -19.05 9.34 39.89
C ALA A 1133 -20.29 9.20 38.95
N ILE A 1134 -20.07 9.33 37.64
CA ILE A 1134 -21.11 9.16 36.61
C ILE A 1134 -21.41 7.68 36.37
N ASN A 1135 -20.39 6.81 36.34
CA ASN A 1135 -20.57 5.35 36.16
C ASN A 1135 -21.28 4.66 37.35
N GLY A 1136 -21.31 5.30 38.53
CA GLY A 1136 -22.03 4.81 39.71
C GLY A 1136 -23.54 5.09 39.73
N ILE A 1137 -24.13 5.66 38.67
CA ILE A 1137 -25.58 5.87 38.57
C ILE A 1137 -26.22 4.61 37.98
N LYS A 1138 -26.73 3.72 38.83
CA LYS A 1138 -27.60 2.61 38.39
C LYS A 1138 -28.94 3.18 37.90
N LEU A 1139 -29.26 2.93 36.64
CA LEU A 1139 -30.60 3.13 36.07
C LEU A 1139 -31.54 2.06 36.64
N GLU A 1140 -32.44 2.46 37.54
CA GLU A 1140 -33.66 1.69 37.75
C GLU A 1140 -34.64 1.99 36.62
N SER A 1141 -35.24 0.92 36.13
CA SER A 1141 -36.09 0.74 34.96
C SER A 1141 -37.20 1.79 34.74
N GLY A 1142 -37.48 2.11 33.47
CA GLY A 1142 -38.82 2.55 33.07
C GLY A 1142 -38.91 3.33 31.75
N ASN A 1143 -39.40 2.65 30.72
CA ASN A 1143 -40.15 3.17 29.56
C ASN A 1143 -39.42 3.96 28.45
N THR A 1144 -39.16 3.22 27.37
CA THR A 1144 -39.58 3.47 25.99
C THR A 1144 -39.80 4.92 25.54
N LEU A 1145 -39.03 5.36 24.53
CA LEU A 1145 -39.58 6.13 23.41
C LEU A 1145 -38.70 5.97 22.15
N VAL A 1146 -39.31 5.32 21.16
CA VAL A 1146 -38.92 5.27 19.74
C VAL A 1146 -39.27 6.61 19.09
N LEU A 1147 -38.47 7.11 18.15
CA LEU A 1147 -38.94 7.61 16.83
C LEU A 1147 -37.82 8.23 15.96
N LYS A 1148 -37.66 7.57 14.80
CA LYS A 1148 -37.10 7.96 13.48
C LYS A 1148 -35.66 8.43 13.36
#